data_AF-A0AA85K5J8-F1
#
_entry.id   AF-A0AA85K5J8-F1
#
_cell.length_a   1.000
_cell.length_b   1.000
_cell.length_c   1.000
_cell.angle_alpha   90.00
_cell.angle_beta   90.00
_cell.angle_gamma   90.00
#
_symmetry.space_group_name_H-M   'P 1'
#
loop_
_entity.id
_entity.type
_entity.pdbx_description
1 polymer ?
#
loop_
_entity_poly.entity_id
_entity_poly.type
_entity_poly.pdbx_seq_one_letter_code
_entity_poly.pdbx_strand_id
1 'polypeptide(L)'
;MVTNSRKNRRKSGQSRPVQDKATNEEDQMETVELSRIPPDKLNYLNINHIFLELHKSKRKYELVCNACGISMTTVGAAIHHTSMTYHNVNVTTVELKHTLFYLPPITESHRVALNASLKSSTASVIADRNEIQRRQNFANDLIAAIEARIPNIRVRGTGSVWFNLALPDVEVSLDAVRVDDTNEPFSPTKESVIDYENAGPLSPLSDSSQLSDEEKRAKANSLGLGYVLSHIFELLQCNACEQPTSEFEDTTMSEENIHNSVASSDKTEANQMSELPKFPKFQTVLRTNTDTFYLSLTDLHGVAYHIGTGHPNGYDLAKLIDTYLKLNDKALQLSILFRKLARLAHLDMPENGTFDEPIIPMLVIFYLQHCDPSILPNLHNLYRQHIDNIPQDSYHQVLLPDGDCSFITDIELIRSLCPDKPSTDSSCESPSLADLWLGFLRFYLFDFKMSSCAIDIMRSQPVTKSGGAKRYFTVIDPFKKNRNLCSNVTAVSLDYINSQLLAAYGYFGVPRLAKNGRHVFTKISVAKEINLVNEEDKGDGDNENEHQATKTNTEQNENTTTTINSAKTTPEKGTKVKIVHIIPIFDDSDGFVKNLNKVTNLISEKFHSLSIARNNIDAFESLGSEDLVNSLNDQNNKLKTLPLSQMLPHFLYCVMDELFESVDVPGLVAACSNLPQSKFFLPLTGSDEMTLSDFNWIARNYAYRFWLKHFNLYVSKGIYTVQKRKVVRCSTFLFRMSLKSWLSTLDPLKKTVNSTNDDANIQEGNGAALQKQKNQMKRNAKDHIHH
;
A
#
# COMPACT_ATOMS: atom_id res chain seq x y z
N MET A 1 6.43 80.32 1.55
CA MET A 1 5.62 80.70 2.73
C MET A 1 5.74 79.54 3.72
N VAL A 2 6.56 79.65 4.77
CA VAL A 2 6.22 80.22 6.10
C VAL A 2 5.50 79.21 7.03
N THR A 3 6.31 78.32 7.60
CA THR A 3 6.35 77.89 9.02
C THR A 3 5.10 77.59 9.87
N ASN A 4 5.15 76.40 10.49
CA ASN A 4 5.00 76.11 11.94
C ASN A 4 3.66 75.71 12.64
N SER A 5 3.74 74.50 13.23
CA SER A 5 3.45 74.15 14.64
C SER A 5 2.03 74.03 15.25
N ARG A 6 1.72 72.78 15.63
CA ARG A 6 1.31 72.30 16.99
C ARG A 6 0.24 73.07 17.79
N LYS A 7 -0.88 72.39 18.12
CA LYS A 7 -1.13 71.82 19.49
C LYS A 7 -2.45 71.06 19.65
N ASN A 8 -2.46 70.12 20.61
CA ASN A 8 -3.65 69.41 21.11
C ASN A 8 -4.64 70.34 21.84
N ARG A 9 -5.93 69.96 21.85
CA ARG A 9 -6.87 70.37 22.91
C ARG A 9 -7.92 69.27 23.19
N ARG A 10 -7.96 68.78 24.44
CA ARG A 10 -9.05 67.92 24.96
C ARG A 10 -10.18 68.79 25.54
N LYS A 11 -11.45 68.43 25.28
CA LYS A 11 -12.66 68.59 26.10
C LYS A 11 -13.90 68.27 25.23
N SER A 12 -15.05 67.79 25.70
CA SER A 12 -15.39 66.95 26.86
C SER A 12 -16.92 66.75 26.89
N GLY A 13 -17.41 65.51 26.88
CA GLY A 13 -18.74 65.13 27.39
C GLY A 13 -19.98 65.51 26.56
N GLN A 14 -20.59 64.50 25.94
CA GLN A 14 -22.05 64.29 25.99
C GLN A 14 -22.30 62.78 26.13
N SER A 15 -23.41 62.38 26.76
CA SER A 15 -23.63 61.01 27.22
C SER A 15 -25.07 60.56 27.03
N ARG A 16 -25.26 59.42 26.35
CA ARG A 16 -26.43 58.50 26.31
C ARG A 16 -26.31 57.56 25.10
N PRO A 17 -26.83 56.32 25.17
CA PRO A 17 -26.68 55.36 26.26
C PRO A 17 -26.00 54.07 25.76
N VAL A 18 -25.70 53.13 26.67
CA VAL A 18 -25.14 51.82 26.34
C VAL A 18 -26.20 50.90 25.73
N GLN A 19 -25.87 50.23 24.61
CA GLN A 19 -26.61 49.07 24.07
C GLN A 19 -25.71 47.81 23.98
N ASP A 20 -24.89 47.59 24.99
CA ASP A 20 -24.28 46.27 25.24
C ASP A 20 -25.34 45.29 25.76
N LYS A 21 -26.00 44.56 24.85
CA LYS A 21 -26.64 43.24 25.08
C LYS A 21 -27.28 42.71 23.79
N ALA A 22 -26.55 41.84 23.07
CA ALA A 22 -27.08 40.99 22.00
C ALA A 22 -26.13 39.83 21.65
N THR A 23 -24.81 40.06 21.64
CA THR A 23 -23.82 39.20 20.96
C THR A 23 -23.04 38.22 21.84
N ASN A 24 -23.38 38.11 23.13
CA ASN A 24 -22.66 37.24 24.09
C ASN A 24 -23.51 36.10 24.68
N GLU A 25 -24.83 36.07 24.41
CA GLU A 25 -25.72 35.05 24.98
C GLU A 25 -25.90 33.86 24.03
N GLU A 26 -26.14 34.08 22.73
CA GLU A 26 -26.19 33.01 21.71
C GLU A 26 -24.88 32.20 21.65
N ASP A 27 -23.75 32.90 21.62
CA ASP A 27 -22.41 32.33 21.48
C ASP A 27 -21.95 31.50 22.71
N GLN A 28 -22.58 31.74 23.87
CA GLN A 28 -22.44 30.93 25.09
C GLN A 28 -23.48 29.79 25.16
N MET A 29 -24.65 29.95 24.54
CA MET A 29 -25.71 28.94 24.55
C MET A 29 -25.36 27.72 23.67
N GLU A 30 -24.77 27.93 22.47
CA GLU A 30 -24.28 26.82 21.63
C GLU A 30 -23.21 25.97 22.35
N THR A 31 -22.30 26.59 23.09
CA THR A 31 -21.26 25.87 23.84
C THR A 31 -21.82 25.04 25.02
N VAL A 32 -23.01 25.38 25.51
CA VAL A 32 -23.74 24.61 26.52
C VAL A 32 -24.55 23.47 25.89
N GLU A 33 -24.90 23.53 24.60
CA GLU A 33 -25.60 22.46 23.90
C GLU A 33 -24.67 21.28 23.55
N LEU A 34 -23.48 21.56 23.01
CA LEU A 34 -22.51 20.52 22.62
C LEU A 34 -21.95 19.70 23.80
N SER A 35 -22.04 20.24 25.03
CA SER A 35 -21.71 19.49 26.26
C SER A 35 -22.90 18.69 26.83
N ARG A 36 -24.05 18.69 26.14
CA ARG A 36 -25.31 18.02 26.54
C ARG A 36 -25.88 17.10 25.46
N ILE A 37 -25.05 16.58 24.57
CA ILE A 37 -25.44 15.61 23.54
C ILE A 37 -26.02 14.35 24.22
N PRO A 38 -27.24 13.89 23.87
CA PRO A 38 -27.80 12.65 24.42
C PRO A 38 -26.89 11.44 24.17
N PRO A 39 -26.74 10.50 25.14
CA PRO A 39 -25.81 9.38 25.02
C PRO A 39 -25.96 8.58 23.73
N ASP A 40 -27.18 8.31 23.27
CA ASP A 40 -27.44 7.54 22.05
C ASP A 40 -26.95 8.26 20.79
N LYS A 41 -27.10 9.60 20.75
CA LYS A 41 -26.58 10.42 19.64
C LYS A 41 -25.06 10.51 19.68
N LEU A 42 -24.47 10.64 20.86
CA LEU A 42 -23.02 10.67 21.02
C LEU A 42 -22.40 9.30 20.64
N ASN A 43 -23.05 8.20 21.03
CA ASN A 43 -22.66 6.85 20.63
C ASN A 43 -22.76 6.66 19.10
N TYR A 44 -23.86 7.06 18.48
CA TYR A 44 -24.00 7.05 17.02
C TYR A 44 -22.88 7.85 16.32
N LEU A 45 -22.56 9.04 16.81
CA LEU A 45 -21.48 9.87 16.25
C LEU A 45 -20.11 9.20 16.44
N ASN A 46 -19.80 8.70 17.64
CA ASN A 46 -18.54 7.99 17.93
C ASN A 46 -18.35 6.75 17.04
N ILE A 47 -19.41 5.98 16.79
CA ILE A 47 -19.40 4.81 15.87
C ILE A 47 -19.06 5.24 14.44
N ASN A 48 -19.50 6.43 14.01
CA ASN A 48 -19.16 7.03 12.71
C ASN A 48 -17.87 7.88 12.77
N HIS A 49 -16.96 7.61 13.71
CA HIS A 49 -15.69 8.33 13.90
C HIS A 49 -15.82 9.86 14.12
N ILE A 50 -16.95 10.35 14.63
CA ILE A 50 -17.16 11.76 14.99
C ILE A 50 -17.11 11.91 16.51
N PHE A 51 -16.12 12.63 17.01
CA PHE A 51 -15.86 12.79 18.45
C PHE A 51 -16.00 14.25 18.88
N LEU A 52 -16.28 14.47 20.17
CA LEU A 52 -16.37 15.81 20.75
C LEU A 52 -15.00 16.26 21.27
N GLU A 53 -14.39 17.26 20.62
CA GLU A 53 -13.08 17.80 21.02
C GLU A 53 -13.19 19.21 21.60
N LEU A 54 -12.31 19.54 22.55
CA LEU A 54 -12.20 20.89 23.13
C LEU A 54 -11.14 21.71 22.38
N HIS A 55 -11.58 22.68 21.57
CA HIS A 55 -10.68 23.51 20.77
C HIS A 55 -9.89 24.49 21.65
N LYS A 56 -8.68 24.08 22.06
CA LYS A 56 -7.84 24.74 23.10
C LYS A 56 -7.68 26.26 22.95
N SER A 57 -7.62 26.77 21.72
CA SER A 57 -7.46 28.22 21.44
C SER A 57 -8.78 29.02 21.51
N LYS A 58 -9.94 28.36 21.43
CA LYS A 58 -11.27 29.01 21.45
C LYS A 58 -12.07 28.77 22.74
N ARG A 59 -11.69 27.76 23.55
CA ARG A 59 -12.49 27.22 24.68
C ARG A 59 -13.91 26.76 24.32
N LYS A 60 -14.19 26.54 23.03
CA LYS A 60 -15.43 25.92 22.53
C LYS A 60 -15.21 24.42 22.32
N TYR A 61 -16.25 23.63 22.53
CA TYR A 61 -16.31 22.27 22.01
C TYR A 61 -16.68 22.30 20.51
N GLU A 62 -16.12 21.39 19.72
CA GLU A 62 -16.46 21.19 18.31
C GLU A 62 -16.56 19.67 18.05
N LEU A 63 -17.46 19.24 17.15
CA LEU A 63 -17.56 17.83 16.74
C LEU A 63 -16.61 17.58 15.56
N VAL A 64 -15.57 16.78 15.77
CA VAL A 64 -14.52 16.52 14.78
C VAL A 64 -14.69 15.10 14.22
N CYS A 65 -14.83 14.98 12.90
CA CYS A 65 -14.78 13.69 12.23
C CYS A 65 -13.32 13.25 12.02
N ASN A 66 -12.86 12.26 12.77
CA ASN A 66 -11.48 11.76 12.67
C ASN A 66 -11.23 10.96 11.37
N ALA A 67 -12.28 10.52 10.67
CA ALA A 67 -12.16 9.92 9.34
C ALA A 67 -12.06 10.97 8.21
N CYS A 68 -12.57 12.20 8.40
CA CYS A 68 -12.61 13.21 7.34
C CYS A 68 -11.82 14.50 7.63
N GLY A 69 -11.34 14.70 8.86
CA GLY A 69 -10.67 15.95 9.29
C GLY A 69 -11.60 17.16 9.37
N ILE A 70 -12.92 16.97 9.35
CA ILE A 70 -13.92 18.04 9.32
C ILE A 70 -14.43 18.35 10.74
N SER A 71 -14.25 19.59 11.20
CA SER A 71 -14.91 20.15 12.39
C SER A 71 -16.33 20.63 12.06
N MET A 72 -17.27 20.40 12.98
CA MET A 72 -18.69 20.75 12.86
C MET A 72 -19.19 21.35 14.17
N THR A 73 -19.96 22.45 14.08
CA THR A 73 -20.46 23.19 15.25
C THR A 73 -21.81 22.68 15.78
N THR A 74 -22.51 21.79 15.07
CA THR A 74 -23.82 21.29 15.50
C THR A 74 -23.97 19.78 15.31
N VAL A 75 -24.76 19.16 16.20
CA VAL A 75 -25.14 17.74 16.11
C VAL A 75 -25.90 17.44 14.81
N GLY A 76 -26.69 18.40 14.31
CA GLY A 76 -27.41 18.27 13.04
C GLY A 76 -26.46 18.16 11.84
N ALA A 77 -25.45 19.02 11.76
CA ALA A 77 -24.41 18.93 10.73
C ALA A 77 -23.62 17.62 10.82
N ALA A 78 -23.29 17.18 12.03
CA ALA A 78 -22.59 15.91 12.28
C ALA A 78 -23.40 14.68 11.81
N ILE A 79 -24.69 14.61 12.13
CA ILE A 79 -25.57 13.53 11.65
C ILE A 79 -25.71 13.59 10.11
N HIS A 80 -25.88 14.78 9.52
CA HIS A 80 -25.93 14.92 8.06
C HIS A 80 -24.62 14.43 7.40
N HIS A 81 -23.46 14.75 7.97
CA HIS A 81 -22.15 14.29 7.51
C HIS A 81 -22.03 12.76 7.46
N THR A 82 -22.59 12.02 8.43
CA THR A 82 -22.60 10.53 8.37
C THR A 82 -23.33 9.96 7.14
N SER A 83 -24.29 10.70 6.57
CA SER A 83 -25.01 10.27 5.37
C SER A 83 -24.26 10.51 4.05
N MET A 84 -23.11 11.19 4.09
CA MET A 84 -22.38 11.57 2.88
C MET A 84 -21.60 10.41 2.27
N THR A 85 -21.57 10.32 0.94
CA THR A 85 -20.85 9.26 0.22
C THR A 85 -19.35 9.26 0.53
N TYR A 86 -18.71 10.43 0.55
CA TYR A 86 -17.29 10.56 0.87
C TYR A 86 -16.97 10.19 2.33
N HIS A 87 -17.89 10.43 3.26
CA HIS A 87 -17.72 10.01 4.66
C HIS A 87 -17.66 8.48 4.76
N ASN A 88 -18.59 7.78 4.11
CA ASN A 88 -18.62 6.31 4.10
C ASN A 88 -17.35 5.69 3.47
N VAL A 89 -16.81 6.29 2.40
CA VAL A 89 -15.54 5.87 1.79
C VAL A 89 -14.37 6.09 2.75
N ASN A 90 -14.32 7.23 3.43
CA ASN A 90 -13.27 7.54 4.39
C ASN A 90 -13.32 6.64 5.63
N VAL A 91 -14.51 6.38 6.19
CA VAL A 91 -14.72 5.41 7.29
C VAL A 91 -14.25 4.02 6.86
N THR A 92 -14.68 3.53 5.69
CA THR A 92 -14.23 2.23 5.14
C THR A 92 -12.69 2.18 5.02
N THR A 93 -12.06 3.29 4.64
CA THR A 93 -10.59 3.40 4.53
C THR A 93 -9.90 3.39 5.89
N VAL A 94 -10.49 4.02 6.91
CA VAL A 94 -10.00 3.97 8.30
C VAL A 94 -10.16 2.57 8.91
N GLU A 95 -11.32 1.91 8.72
CA GLU A 95 -11.56 0.53 9.14
C GLU A 95 -10.60 -0.45 8.46
N LEU A 96 -10.36 -0.29 7.15
CA LEU A 96 -9.37 -1.07 6.41
C LEU A 96 -7.95 -0.81 6.94
N LYS A 97 -7.56 0.45 7.16
CA LYS A 97 -6.24 0.78 7.71
C LYS A 97 -6.04 0.20 9.11
N HIS A 98 -7.04 0.29 9.98
CA HIS A 98 -7.04 -0.34 11.30
C HIS A 98 -6.93 -1.87 11.20
N THR A 99 -7.69 -2.50 10.30
CA THR A 99 -7.64 -3.96 10.09
C THR A 99 -6.27 -4.42 9.56
N LEU A 100 -5.65 -3.65 8.66
CA LEU A 100 -4.35 -3.96 8.09
C LEU A 100 -3.19 -3.76 9.10
N PHE A 101 -3.30 -2.81 10.03
CA PHE A 101 -2.32 -2.60 11.10
C PHE A 101 -2.09 -3.88 11.96
N TYR A 102 -3.16 -4.64 12.19
CA TYR A 102 -3.17 -5.91 12.93
C TYR A 102 -3.09 -7.16 12.04
N LEU A 103 -2.57 -7.07 10.80
CA LEU A 103 -2.24 -8.28 10.04
C LEU A 103 -1.20 -9.13 10.81
N PRO A 104 -1.41 -10.44 10.93
CA PRO A 104 -0.43 -11.33 11.55
C PRO A 104 0.83 -11.46 10.67
N PRO A 105 1.98 -11.86 11.24
CA PRO A 105 3.16 -12.23 10.47
C PRO A 105 2.84 -13.28 9.39
N ILE A 106 3.48 -13.17 8.23
CA ILE A 106 3.24 -14.09 7.13
C ILE A 106 3.75 -15.51 7.45
N THR A 107 2.97 -16.51 7.05
CA THR A 107 3.36 -17.93 7.16
C THR A 107 4.50 -18.25 6.19
N GLU A 108 5.29 -19.30 6.47
CA GLU A 108 6.46 -19.63 5.64
C GLU A 108 6.07 -19.95 4.20
N SER A 109 4.98 -20.69 3.98
CA SER A 109 4.42 -20.94 2.65
C SER A 109 4.06 -19.66 1.89
N HIS A 110 3.66 -18.60 2.61
CA HIS A 110 3.43 -17.28 2.01
C HIS A 110 4.74 -16.54 1.74
N ARG A 111 5.70 -16.58 2.67
CA ARG A 111 7.05 -16.00 2.48
C ARG A 111 7.73 -16.56 1.24
N VAL A 112 7.80 -17.89 1.10
CA VAL A 112 8.40 -18.55 -0.06
C VAL A 112 7.74 -18.12 -1.37
N ALA A 113 6.40 -18.15 -1.43
CA ALA A 113 5.64 -17.78 -2.63
C ALA A 113 5.79 -16.29 -3.00
N LEU A 114 5.75 -15.39 -2.01
CA LEU A 114 5.91 -13.95 -2.21
C LEU A 114 7.36 -13.60 -2.58
N ASN A 115 8.35 -14.15 -1.88
CA ASN A 115 9.78 -13.95 -2.14
C ASN A 115 10.17 -14.40 -3.56
N ALA A 116 9.63 -15.52 -4.04
CA ALA A 116 9.81 -15.95 -5.42
C ALA A 116 9.14 -14.97 -6.41
N SER A 117 7.88 -14.59 -6.17
CA SER A 117 7.11 -13.68 -7.04
C SER A 117 7.75 -12.29 -7.14
N LEU A 118 8.29 -11.77 -6.04
CA LEU A 118 9.01 -10.50 -5.99
C LEU A 118 10.36 -10.57 -6.72
N LYS A 119 11.14 -11.65 -6.54
CA LYS A 119 12.39 -11.87 -7.27
C LYS A 119 12.19 -12.01 -8.78
N SER A 120 11.11 -12.64 -9.24
CA SER A 120 10.75 -12.60 -10.66
C SER A 120 10.24 -11.23 -11.12
N SER A 121 9.76 -10.40 -10.21
CA SER A 121 9.18 -9.08 -10.53
C SER A 121 10.22 -7.97 -10.68
N THR A 122 11.46 -8.13 -10.21
CA THR A 122 12.55 -7.16 -10.44
C THR A 122 13.18 -7.29 -11.82
N ALA A 123 13.04 -8.44 -12.48
CA ALA A 123 13.54 -8.66 -13.84
C ALA A 123 12.84 -7.71 -14.84
N SER A 124 13.64 -7.16 -15.78
CA SER A 124 13.20 -6.29 -16.88
C SER A 124 12.38 -5.06 -16.46
N VAL A 125 12.55 -4.56 -15.22
CA VAL A 125 11.97 -3.29 -14.76
C VAL A 125 12.83 -2.11 -15.18
N ILE A 126 14.12 -2.19 -14.88
CA ILE A 126 15.11 -1.17 -15.23
C ILE A 126 15.72 -1.47 -16.61
N ALA A 127 16.32 -0.45 -17.23
CA ALA A 127 17.12 -0.60 -18.44
C ALA A 127 18.27 -1.58 -18.24
N ASP A 128 18.68 -2.27 -19.30
CA ASP A 128 19.83 -3.17 -19.23
C ASP A 128 21.13 -2.43 -18.92
N ARG A 129 22.09 -3.11 -18.27
CA ARG A 129 23.39 -2.51 -17.91
C ARG A 129 24.14 -1.96 -19.12
N ASN A 130 24.05 -2.59 -20.29
CA ASN A 130 24.71 -2.09 -21.50
C ASN A 130 24.04 -0.79 -22.01
N GLU A 131 22.72 -0.68 -21.89
CA GLU A 131 21.98 0.54 -22.28
C GLU A 131 22.21 1.69 -21.28
N ILE A 132 22.25 1.40 -19.98
CA ILE A 132 22.63 2.39 -18.96
C ILE A 132 24.06 2.87 -19.20
N GLN A 133 25.01 1.96 -19.45
CA GLN A 133 26.41 2.32 -19.76
C GLN A 133 26.51 3.13 -21.06
N ARG A 134 25.72 2.79 -22.10
CA ARG A 134 25.65 3.55 -23.36
C ARG A 134 25.18 4.99 -23.11
N ARG A 135 24.12 5.18 -22.32
CA ARG A 135 23.58 6.49 -21.91
C ARG A 135 24.59 7.30 -21.10
N GLN A 136 25.26 6.67 -20.12
CA GLN A 136 26.33 7.30 -19.33
C GLN A 136 27.52 7.72 -20.20
N ASN A 137 27.99 6.86 -21.11
CA ASN A 137 29.10 7.16 -22.02
C ASN A 137 28.74 8.35 -22.93
N PHE A 138 27.57 8.31 -23.58
CA PHE A 138 27.08 9.42 -24.40
C PHE A 138 27.01 10.73 -23.61
N ALA A 139 26.49 10.68 -22.37
CA ALA A 139 26.39 11.85 -21.52
C ALA A 139 27.78 12.38 -21.09
N ASN A 140 28.76 11.51 -20.83
CA ASN A 140 30.14 11.91 -20.55
C ASN A 140 30.81 12.58 -21.77
N ASP A 141 30.64 12.04 -22.97
CA ASP A 141 31.14 12.64 -24.22
C ASP A 141 30.51 14.02 -24.46
N LEU A 142 29.20 14.13 -24.21
CA LEU A 142 28.44 15.39 -24.28
C LEU A 142 28.91 16.43 -23.26
N ILE A 143 29.09 16.02 -21.99
CA ILE A 143 29.63 16.88 -20.91
C ILE A 143 31.00 17.40 -21.31
N ALA A 144 31.92 16.52 -21.70
CA ALA A 144 33.28 16.89 -22.10
C ALA A 144 33.29 17.85 -23.31
N ALA A 145 32.39 17.66 -24.27
CA ALA A 145 32.26 18.54 -25.43
C ALA A 145 31.67 19.93 -25.10
N ILE A 146 30.84 20.04 -24.05
CA ILE A 146 30.31 21.32 -23.55
C ILE A 146 31.33 22.04 -22.67
N GLU A 147 31.88 21.37 -21.65
CA GLU A 147 32.83 21.96 -20.68
C GLU A 147 34.12 22.46 -21.38
N ALA A 148 34.58 21.76 -22.43
CA ALA A 148 35.74 22.19 -23.22
C ALA A 148 35.47 23.38 -24.16
N ARG A 149 34.22 23.87 -24.27
CA ARG A 149 33.83 24.94 -25.20
C ARG A 149 33.19 26.16 -24.54
N ILE A 150 32.59 26.02 -23.35
CA ILE A 150 32.01 27.16 -22.61
C ILE A 150 32.74 27.32 -21.27
N PRO A 151 33.54 28.38 -21.09
CA PRO A 151 34.32 28.57 -19.87
C PRO A 151 33.43 28.81 -18.66
N ASN A 152 33.91 28.40 -17.48
CA ASN A 152 33.27 28.57 -16.18
C ASN A 152 31.87 27.91 -16.03
N ILE A 153 31.52 26.99 -16.93
CA ILE A 153 30.41 26.05 -16.76
C ILE A 153 30.97 24.69 -16.35
N ARG A 154 30.24 23.98 -15.48
CA ARG A 154 30.32 22.52 -15.37
C ARG A 154 28.96 21.89 -15.60
N VAL A 155 28.93 20.70 -16.20
CA VAL A 155 27.70 19.92 -16.43
C VAL A 155 27.83 18.60 -15.68
N ARG A 156 26.84 18.28 -14.86
CA ARG A 156 26.89 17.15 -13.93
C ARG A 156 25.73 16.18 -14.14
N GLY A 157 26.02 14.89 -14.02
CA GLY A 157 25.05 13.81 -14.12
C GLY A 157 24.07 13.80 -12.95
N THR A 158 22.76 13.72 -13.22
CA THR A 158 21.71 13.66 -12.19
C THR A 158 20.63 12.64 -12.56
N GLY A 159 19.84 12.17 -11.58
CA GLY A 159 18.78 11.18 -11.83
C GLY A 159 19.27 9.73 -11.99
N SER A 160 18.33 8.83 -12.25
CA SER A 160 18.49 7.38 -12.05
C SER A 160 19.42 6.66 -13.02
N VAL A 161 19.77 7.28 -14.15
CA VAL A 161 20.81 6.77 -15.06
C VAL A 161 22.16 6.70 -14.35
N TRP A 162 22.42 7.62 -13.41
CA TRP A 162 23.68 7.70 -12.65
C TRP A 162 23.67 6.87 -11.37
N PHE A 163 22.49 6.48 -10.87
CA PHE A 163 22.32 5.55 -9.76
C PHE A 163 21.70 4.20 -10.15
N ASN A 164 21.83 3.82 -11.42
CA ASN A 164 21.52 2.49 -11.96
C ASN A 164 20.08 1.97 -11.67
N LEU A 165 19.09 2.88 -11.63
CA LEU A 165 17.66 2.59 -11.45
C LEU A 165 16.76 3.11 -12.59
N ALA A 166 17.36 3.54 -13.71
CA ALA A 166 16.63 4.07 -14.86
C ALA A 166 15.68 3.03 -15.46
N LEU A 167 14.46 3.45 -15.74
CA LEU A 167 13.50 2.67 -16.55
C LEU A 167 13.87 2.83 -18.04
N PRO A 168 13.56 1.86 -18.92
CA PRO A 168 13.96 1.91 -20.34
C PRO A 168 13.52 3.18 -21.09
N ASP A 169 12.40 3.76 -20.69
CA ASP A 169 11.73 4.92 -21.27
C ASP A 169 12.14 6.29 -20.69
N VAL A 170 12.89 6.32 -19.60
CA VAL A 170 13.27 7.57 -18.89
C VAL A 170 14.49 8.24 -19.54
N GLU A 171 14.50 9.57 -19.55
CA GLU A 171 15.59 10.40 -20.07
C GLU A 171 16.92 10.27 -19.30
N VAL A 172 17.97 10.92 -19.81
CA VAL A 172 19.21 11.16 -19.08
C VAL A 172 19.24 12.59 -18.56
N SER A 173 19.12 12.78 -17.24
CA SER A 173 19.16 14.12 -16.65
C SER A 173 20.59 14.61 -16.39
N LEU A 174 20.78 15.91 -16.64
CA LEU A 174 22.01 16.67 -16.48
C LEU A 174 21.69 18.03 -15.84
N ASP A 175 22.53 18.53 -14.94
CA ASP A 175 22.41 19.88 -14.37
C ASP A 175 23.64 20.71 -14.75
N ALA A 176 23.42 21.90 -15.32
CA ALA A 176 24.47 22.86 -15.65
C ALA A 176 24.66 23.87 -14.50
N VAL A 177 25.90 24.03 -14.06
CA VAL A 177 26.28 24.84 -12.91
C VAL A 177 27.37 25.83 -13.33
N ARG A 178 27.29 27.07 -12.86
CA ARG A 178 28.37 28.04 -13.03
C ARG A 178 29.41 27.84 -11.93
N VAL A 179 30.68 27.78 -12.28
CA VAL A 179 31.77 27.50 -11.32
C VAL A 179 31.84 28.56 -10.21
N ASP A 180 31.50 29.82 -10.52
CA ASP A 180 31.46 30.92 -9.54
C ASP A 180 30.43 30.72 -8.41
N ASP A 181 29.41 29.86 -8.59
CA ASP A 181 28.40 29.54 -7.56
C ASP A 181 28.87 28.41 -6.61
N THR A 182 30.05 27.81 -6.85
CA THR A 182 30.61 26.72 -6.06
C THR A 182 32.10 26.95 -5.77
N ASN A 183 32.47 27.16 -4.50
CA ASN A 183 33.87 27.06 -4.09
C ASN A 183 34.42 25.68 -4.47
N GLU A 184 35.54 25.65 -5.21
CA GLU A 184 36.27 24.42 -5.55
C GLU A 184 36.72 23.65 -4.28
N PRO A 185 36.93 22.33 -4.37
CA PRO A 185 37.55 21.57 -3.29
C PRO A 185 38.96 22.10 -3.00
N PHE A 186 39.23 22.48 -1.75
CA PHE A 186 40.56 22.94 -1.35
C PHE A 186 41.56 21.78 -1.44
N SER A 187 42.51 21.88 -2.38
CA SER A 187 43.71 21.03 -2.40
C SER A 187 44.51 21.18 -1.09
N PRO A 188 45.23 20.14 -0.64
CA PRO A 188 45.45 19.93 0.79
C PRO A 188 46.58 20.76 1.41
N THR A 189 46.23 21.77 2.21
CA THR A 189 47.15 22.35 3.22
C THR A 189 46.44 22.86 4.47
N LYS A 190 46.74 22.21 5.60
CA LYS A 190 46.81 22.73 6.99
C LYS A 190 45.56 23.38 7.62
N GLU A 191 44.90 22.58 8.45
CA GLU A 191 44.57 22.87 9.86
C GLU A 191 44.32 24.33 10.29
N SER A 192 43.07 24.64 10.65
CA SER A 192 42.78 25.41 11.87
C SER A 192 41.46 24.96 12.49
N VAL A 193 41.48 24.55 13.76
CA VAL A 193 40.30 24.13 14.51
C VAL A 193 39.59 25.37 15.07
N ILE A 194 38.26 25.45 14.89
CA ILE A 194 37.39 26.42 15.57
C ILE A 194 36.11 25.70 16.01
N ASP A 195 35.89 25.62 17.32
CA ASP A 195 34.66 25.09 17.91
C ASP A 195 33.47 26.05 17.71
N TYR A 196 32.29 25.49 17.43
CA TYR A 196 31.04 26.24 17.30
C TYR A 196 29.88 25.62 18.10
N GLU A 197 30.07 25.49 19.41
CA GLU A 197 28.92 25.49 20.32
C GLU A 197 28.41 26.93 20.56
N ASN A 198 27.09 27.10 20.62
CA ASN A 198 26.34 28.36 20.80
C ASN A 198 26.18 29.26 19.55
N ALA A 199 25.22 28.90 18.69
CA ALA A 199 24.49 29.85 17.85
C ALA A 199 23.01 29.89 18.28
N GLY A 200 22.56 31.03 18.79
CA GLY A 200 21.16 31.23 19.23
C GLY A 200 20.17 31.45 18.07
N PRO A 201 18.85 31.37 18.32
CA PRO A 201 17.84 31.51 17.27
C PRO A 201 17.78 32.93 16.70
N LEU A 202 17.87 33.03 15.37
CA LEU A 202 17.78 34.30 14.64
C LEU A 202 16.33 34.77 14.42
N SER A 203 16.15 36.09 14.42
CA SER A 203 14.87 36.78 14.22
C SER A 203 14.43 36.83 12.74
N PRO A 204 13.14 37.08 12.44
CA PRO A 204 12.64 37.22 11.07
C PRO A 204 13.19 38.44 10.32
N LEU A 205 13.18 38.37 8.98
CA LEU A 205 13.66 39.43 8.08
C LEU A 205 12.79 40.70 8.15
N SER A 206 13.43 41.85 7.95
CA SER A 206 12.81 43.17 7.74
C SER A 206 12.85 43.60 6.27
N ASP A 207 11.90 44.45 5.86
CA ASP A 207 11.70 44.87 4.45
C ASP A 207 12.94 45.38 3.71
N SER A 208 13.13 44.90 2.48
CA SER A 208 14.18 45.31 1.57
C SER A 208 13.75 46.51 0.71
N SER A 209 13.98 47.74 1.19
CA SER A 209 13.59 48.97 0.45
C SER A 209 14.66 50.07 0.32
N GLN A 210 15.92 49.80 0.66
CA GLN A 210 17.07 50.61 0.22
C GLN A 210 18.24 49.69 -0.18
N LEU A 211 18.63 49.76 -1.45
CA LEU A 211 19.87 49.19 -2.01
C LEU A 211 20.51 50.26 -2.91
N SER A 212 21.83 50.38 -2.85
CA SER A 212 22.63 51.32 -3.63
C SER A 212 22.62 50.99 -5.13
N ASP A 213 22.98 51.96 -5.97
CA ASP A 213 23.09 51.73 -7.41
C ASP A 213 24.31 50.85 -7.78
N GLU A 214 25.32 50.75 -6.91
CA GLU A 214 26.43 49.79 -7.07
C GLU A 214 26.00 48.36 -6.75
N GLU A 215 25.19 48.13 -5.70
CA GLU A 215 24.58 46.81 -5.45
C GLU A 215 23.63 46.39 -6.57
N LYS A 216 22.87 47.32 -7.16
CA LYS A 216 22.06 47.06 -8.37
C LYS A 216 22.95 46.69 -9.56
N ARG A 217 24.12 47.33 -9.71
CA ARG A 217 25.08 47.02 -10.79
C ARG A 217 25.77 45.67 -10.60
N ALA A 218 26.07 45.29 -9.36
CA ALA A 218 26.52 43.94 -9.03
C ALA A 218 25.44 42.89 -9.37
N LYS A 219 24.17 43.15 -9.01
CA LYS A 219 23.03 42.30 -9.38
C LYS A 219 22.71 42.27 -10.88
N ALA A 220 23.13 43.28 -11.65
CA ALA A 220 23.04 43.28 -13.09
C ALA A 220 24.16 42.45 -13.76
N ASN A 221 25.30 42.29 -13.09
CA ASN A 221 26.44 41.50 -13.57
C ASN A 221 26.36 40.02 -13.15
N SER A 222 25.48 39.63 -12.22
CA SER A 222 25.15 38.22 -11.98
C SER A 222 24.29 37.67 -13.13
N LEU A 223 24.97 37.27 -14.21
CA LEU A 223 24.41 36.59 -15.38
C LEU A 223 23.71 35.29 -14.94
N GLY A 224 22.39 35.36 -14.73
CA GLY A 224 21.60 34.29 -14.14
C GLY A 224 21.53 33.01 -14.99
N LEU A 225 21.12 31.92 -14.35
CA LEU A 225 21.12 30.54 -14.90
C LEU A 225 20.48 30.39 -16.30
N GLY A 226 19.51 31.23 -16.66
CA GLY A 226 18.94 31.24 -18.01
C GLY A 226 19.94 31.58 -19.13
N TYR A 227 21.00 32.33 -18.83
CA TYR A 227 22.10 32.65 -19.74
C TYR A 227 22.99 31.43 -20.00
N VAL A 228 23.24 30.62 -18.96
CA VAL A 228 24.03 29.37 -18.99
C VAL A 228 23.43 28.40 -20.00
N LEU A 229 22.13 28.08 -19.87
CA LEU A 229 21.45 27.20 -20.83
C LEU A 229 21.30 27.85 -22.23
N SER A 230 21.28 29.18 -22.35
CA SER A 230 21.21 29.81 -23.68
C SER A 230 22.50 29.56 -24.49
N HIS A 231 23.67 29.62 -23.84
CA HIS A 231 24.95 29.31 -24.51
C HIS A 231 25.09 27.82 -24.85
N ILE A 232 24.62 26.94 -23.96
CA ILE A 232 24.58 25.50 -24.24
C ILE A 232 23.62 25.21 -25.40
N PHE A 233 22.46 25.87 -25.47
CA PHE A 233 21.50 25.69 -26.56
C PHE A 233 22.07 26.08 -27.93
N GLU A 234 22.68 27.26 -28.06
CA GLU A 234 23.30 27.73 -29.29
C GLU A 234 24.45 26.79 -29.72
N LEU A 235 25.29 26.37 -28.78
CA LEU A 235 26.38 25.41 -29.02
C LEU A 235 25.84 24.06 -29.51
N LEU A 236 24.77 23.54 -28.91
CA LEU A 236 24.15 22.28 -29.31
C LEU A 236 23.49 22.38 -30.69
N GLN A 237 22.79 23.47 -31.00
CA GLN A 237 22.20 23.66 -32.34
C GLN A 237 23.27 23.63 -33.44
N CYS A 238 24.42 24.26 -33.22
CA CYS A 238 25.56 24.25 -34.16
C CYS A 238 26.27 22.89 -34.29
N ASN A 239 25.94 21.88 -33.47
CA ASN A 239 26.54 20.53 -33.50
C ASN A 239 25.51 19.40 -33.67
N ALA A 240 24.24 19.73 -33.88
CA ALA A 240 23.20 18.75 -34.18
C ALA A 240 23.38 18.16 -35.59
N CYS A 241 23.06 16.89 -35.76
CA CYS A 241 22.91 16.29 -37.09
C CYS A 241 21.67 16.88 -37.78
N GLU A 242 21.77 17.15 -39.08
CA GLU A 242 20.63 17.53 -39.92
C GLU A 242 19.55 16.44 -39.85
N GLN A 243 18.28 16.84 -39.71
CA GLN A 243 17.18 15.88 -39.78
C GLN A 243 17.04 15.35 -41.20
N PRO A 244 16.77 14.04 -41.41
CA PRO A 244 16.56 13.49 -42.74
C PRO A 244 15.27 14.06 -43.34
N THR A 245 15.42 15.03 -44.25
CA THR A 245 14.31 15.54 -45.08
C THR A 245 13.80 14.41 -45.95
N SER A 246 12.49 14.18 -45.93
CA SER A 246 11.86 13.02 -46.58
C SER A 246 11.69 13.23 -48.08
N GLU A 247 12.77 13.15 -48.84
CA GLU A 247 12.74 12.95 -50.29
C GLU A 247 13.33 11.58 -50.63
N PHE A 248 12.53 10.75 -51.31
CA PHE A 248 12.95 9.45 -51.84
C PHE A 248 13.65 9.68 -53.19
N GLU A 249 14.94 9.42 -53.28
CA GLU A 249 15.56 8.98 -54.55
C GLU A 249 16.45 7.76 -54.30
N ASP A 250 16.09 6.63 -54.91
CA ASP A 250 16.95 5.46 -55.04
C ASP A 250 18.07 5.75 -56.04
N THR A 251 19.35 5.63 -55.65
CA THR A 251 20.37 5.11 -56.58
C THR A 251 21.57 4.50 -55.86
N THR A 252 22.18 3.52 -56.54
CA THR A 252 23.23 2.66 -56.01
C THR A 252 24.63 3.05 -56.48
N MET A 253 25.63 2.88 -55.59
CA MET A 253 27.02 2.48 -55.91
C MET A 253 27.85 3.39 -56.83
N SER A 254 28.90 4.03 -56.29
CA SER A 254 30.31 3.63 -56.56
C SER A 254 31.32 4.54 -55.83
N GLU A 255 32.57 4.08 -55.73
CA GLU A 255 33.70 4.86 -55.21
C GLU A 255 34.40 5.69 -56.31
N GLU A 256 35.43 6.45 -55.90
CA GLU A 256 36.47 7.13 -56.68
C GLU A 256 36.23 8.54 -57.32
N ASN A 257 37.03 9.49 -56.82
CA ASN A 257 37.81 10.50 -57.55
C ASN A 257 37.12 11.59 -58.42
N ILE A 258 37.32 12.86 -58.01
CA ILE A 258 37.90 13.92 -58.86
C ILE A 258 38.48 15.06 -57.99
N HIS A 259 39.45 15.80 -58.53
CA HIS A 259 40.33 16.75 -57.82
C HIS A 259 40.11 18.20 -58.27
N ASN A 260 40.39 19.18 -57.39
CA ASN A 260 40.54 20.64 -57.66
C ASN A 260 39.24 21.41 -58.03
N SER A 261 39.07 22.69 -57.73
CA SER A 261 39.71 23.63 -56.78
C SER A 261 38.66 24.70 -56.39
N VAL A 262 38.84 25.52 -55.34
CA VAL A 262 39.61 26.78 -55.36
C VAL A 262 40.05 27.10 -53.92
N ALA A 263 41.24 27.69 -53.76
CA ALA A 263 41.71 28.23 -52.49
C ALA A 263 41.63 29.76 -52.47
N SER A 264 41.04 30.31 -51.41
CA SER A 264 41.30 31.68 -50.94
C SER A 264 41.84 31.60 -49.52
N SER A 265 42.97 32.22 -49.26
CA SER A 265 43.72 32.09 -48.02
C SER A 265 43.17 32.96 -46.89
N ASP A 266 43.07 32.37 -45.69
CA ASP A 266 43.83 32.89 -44.54
C ASP A 266 44.26 31.73 -43.63
N LYS A 267 45.48 31.80 -43.08
CA LYS A 267 46.11 30.72 -42.31
C LYS A 267 46.83 31.24 -41.06
N THR A 268 46.07 31.51 -39.99
CA THR A 268 46.70 31.80 -38.68
C THR A 268 45.97 31.27 -37.44
N GLU A 269 44.81 30.60 -37.55
CA GLU A 269 44.09 30.01 -36.39
C GLU A 269 43.84 28.49 -36.49
N ALA A 270 44.17 27.87 -37.62
CA ALA A 270 43.81 26.48 -37.94
C ALA A 270 44.67 25.40 -37.23
N ASN A 271 45.07 25.62 -35.97
CA ASN A 271 45.95 24.70 -35.21
C ASN A 271 45.58 24.52 -33.73
N GLN A 272 44.34 24.85 -33.32
CA GLN A 272 43.78 24.51 -31.99
C GLN A 272 42.42 23.79 -32.05
N MET A 273 41.68 23.85 -33.17
CA MET A 273 40.35 23.21 -33.28
C MET A 273 40.37 21.68 -33.39
N SER A 274 41.54 21.06 -33.51
CA SER A 274 41.70 19.60 -33.68
C SER A 274 41.76 18.80 -32.38
N GLU A 275 41.97 19.44 -31.23
CA GLU A 275 42.19 18.76 -29.93
C GLU A 275 40.96 18.75 -29.02
N LEU A 276 39.92 19.54 -29.33
CA LEU A 276 38.70 19.61 -28.52
C LEU A 276 37.88 18.30 -28.61
N PRO A 277 37.31 17.80 -27.49
CA PRO A 277 36.42 16.63 -27.49
C PRO A 277 35.30 16.78 -28.53
N LYS A 278 35.06 15.75 -29.34
CA LYS A 278 34.01 15.77 -30.35
C LYS A 278 32.65 15.53 -29.69
N PHE A 279 31.61 16.22 -30.16
CA PHE A 279 30.25 15.91 -29.76
C PHE A 279 29.88 14.48 -30.23
N PRO A 280 29.16 13.70 -29.41
CA PRO A 280 28.51 12.48 -29.88
C PRO A 280 27.36 12.86 -30.83
N LYS A 281 26.93 11.94 -31.71
CA LYS A 281 25.88 12.23 -32.69
C LYS A 281 24.49 12.32 -32.02
N PHE A 282 23.88 13.50 -32.05
CA PHE A 282 22.49 13.75 -31.68
C PHE A 282 21.73 14.51 -32.78
N GLN A 283 20.41 14.52 -32.61
CA GLN A 283 19.43 15.22 -33.43
C GLN A 283 18.45 15.98 -32.51
N THR A 284 17.63 16.87 -33.09
CA THR A 284 16.46 17.47 -32.43
C THR A 284 16.79 18.17 -31.10
N VAL A 285 17.43 19.35 -31.20
CA VAL A 285 17.69 20.22 -30.04
C VAL A 285 16.49 21.12 -29.77
N LEU A 286 15.88 20.97 -28.59
CA LEU A 286 14.68 21.67 -28.15
C LEU A 286 14.94 22.45 -26.85
N ARG A 287 14.08 23.44 -26.61
CA ARG A 287 14.12 24.36 -25.47
C ARG A 287 12.71 24.46 -24.89
N THR A 288 12.54 24.34 -23.57
CA THR A 288 11.23 24.59 -22.95
C THR A 288 10.93 26.08 -22.76
N ASN A 289 9.65 26.43 -22.82
CA ASN A 289 9.13 27.80 -22.74
C ASN A 289 8.28 28.04 -21.47
N THR A 290 8.40 27.15 -20.47
CA THR A 290 7.55 27.06 -19.26
C THR A 290 8.39 27.18 -17.99
N ASP A 291 7.73 27.22 -16.82
CA ASP A 291 8.35 27.49 -15.51
C ASP A 291 9.54 26.57 -15.16
N THR A 292 9.56 25.34 -15.70
CA THR A 292 10.72 24.43 -15.68
C THR A 292 11.57 24.61 -16.93
N PHE A 293 12.59 25.47 -16.84
CA PHE A 293 13.49 25.77 -17.96
C PHE A 293 14.60 24.71 -18.12
N TYR A 294 14.56 23.96 -19.22
CA TYR A 294 15.58 22.98 -19.58
C TYR A 294 15.75 22.89 -21.12
N LEU A 295 16.87 22.28 -21.52
CA LEU A 295 17.16 21.91 -22.91
C LEU A 295 16.96 20.41 -23.09
N SER A 296 16.48 19.98 -24.25
CA SER A 296 16.37 18.57 -24.62
C SER A 296 17.09 18.29 -25.93
N LEU A 297 17.82 17.19 -26.01
CA LEU A 297 18.38 16.65 -27.26
C LEU A 297 18.13 15.15 -27.33
N THR A 298 18.09 14.59 -28.54
CA THR A 298 17.81 13.15 -28.74
C THR A 298 19.00 12.46 -29.40
N ASP A 299 19.45 11.33 -28.85
CA ASP A 299 20.48 10.51 -29.52
C ASP A 299 19.93 9.72 -30.72
N LEU A 300 20.81 9.08 -31.48
CA LEU A 300 20.43 8.25 -32.64
C LEU A 300 19.66 6.97 -32.28
N HIS A 301 19.48 6.66 -30.99
CA HIS A 301 18.66 5.53 -30.50
C HIS A 301 17.29 6.01 -29.99
N GLY A 302 16.99 7.31 -30.07
CA GLY A 302 15.72 7.90 -29.62
C GLY A 302 15.67 8.25 -28.15
N VAL A 303 16.79 8.20 -27.41
CA VAL A 303 16.81 8.56 -25.98
C VAL A 303 17.00 10.07 -25.83
N ALA A 304 16.17 10.70 -24.98
CA ALA A 304 16.26 12.11 -24.65
C ALA A 304 17.30 12.38 -23.53
N TYR A 305 18.01 13.49 -23.63
CA TYR A 305 18.96 13.98 -22.64
C TYR A 305 18.52 15.40 -22.23
N HIS A 306 18.24 15.60 -20.94
CA HIS A 306 17.66 16.84 -20.41
C HIS A 306 18.70 17.62 -19.60
N ILE A 307 19.07 18.82 -20.07
CA ILE A 307 20.02 19.73 -19.40
C ILE A 307 19.23 20.84 -18.71
N GLY A 308 19.12 20.76 -17.39
CA GLY A 308 18.50 21.77 -16.52
C GLY A 308 19.52 22.60 -15.74
N THR A 309 19.03 23.36 -14.76
CA THR A 309 19.85 24.03 -13.74
C THR A 309 19.13 24.00 -12.39
N GLY A 310 19.88 23.97 -11.28
CA GLY A 310 19.32 24.09 -9.92
C GLY A 310 19.54 22.87 -9.01
N HIS A 311 20.25 21.86 -9.50
CA HIS A 311 20.62 20.63 -8.78
C HIS A 311 22.15 20.43 -8.74
N PRO A 312 22.93 21.43 -8.25
CA PRO A 312 24.40 21.38 -8.34
C PRO A 312 25.00 20.15 -7.66
N ASN A 313 24.39 19.72 -6.55
CA ASN A 313 24.82 18.56 -5.75
C ASN A 313 24.08 17.26 -6.16
N GLY A 314 23.38 17.28 -7.30
CA GLY A 314 22.58 16.15 -7.78
C GLY A 314 23.42 14.94 -8.21
N TYR A 315 24.68 15.18 -8.60
CA TYR A 315 25.67 14.14 -8.85
C TYR A 315 26.12 13.46 -7.55
N ASP A 316 26.33 14.23 -6.49
CA ASP A 316 26.73 13.69 -5.18
C ASP A 316 25.59 12.85 -4.58
N LEU A 317 24.33 13.28 -4.77
CA LEU A 317 23.14 12.49 -4.43
C LEU A 317 23.05 11.20 -5.24
N ALA A 318 23.29 11.25 -6.56
CA ALA A 318 23.33 10.05 -7.38
C ALA A 318 24.43 9.08 -6.94
N LYS A 319 25.67 9.58 -6.72
CA LYS A 319 26.81 8.77 -6.27
C LYS A 319 26.58 8.17 -4.88
N LEU A 320 25.94 8.91 -3.96
CA LEU A 320 25.54 8.42 -2.64
C LEU A 320 24.53 7.27 -2.75
N ILE A 321 23.46 7.46 -3.54
CA ILE A 321 22.44 6.42 -3.77
C ILE A 321 23.06 5.18 -4.42
N ASP A 322 23.85 5.36 -5.50
CA ASP A 322 24.54 4.29 -6.21
C ASP A 322 25.43 3.45 -5.27
N THR A 323 26.15 4.10 -4.35
CA THR A 323 26.98 3.44 -3.33
C THR A 323 26.12 2.56 -2.41
N TYR A 324 24.99 3.06 -1.90
CA TYR A 324 24.07 2.26 -1.08
C TYR A 324 23.47 1.06 -1.83
N LEU A 325 23.14 1.22 -3.11
CA LEU A 325 22.55 0.15 -3.92
C LEU A 325 23.58 -0.91 -4.32
N LYS A 326 24.84 -0.53 -4.53
CA LYS A 326 25.98 -1.45 -4.75
C LYS A 326 26.43 -2.17 -3.48
N LEU A 327 26.20 -1.60 -2.31
CA LEU A 327 26.58 -2.20 -1.03
C LEU A 327 25.76 -3.46 -0.69
N ASN A 328 24.47 -3.50 -1.05
CA ASN A 328 23.55 -4.56 -0.63
C ASN A 328 22.49 -4.89 -1.70
N ASP A 329 22.54 -6.10 -2.27
CA ASP A 329 21.58 -6.57 -3.29
C ASP A 329 20.11 -6.44 -2.88
N LYS A 330 19.79 -6.56 -1.58
CA LYS A 330 18.42 -6.42 -1.09
C LYS A 330 17.94 -4.96 -1.19
N ALA A 331 18.83 -3.97 -1.04
CA ALA A 331 18.51 -2.55 -1.22
C ALA A 331 18.22 -2.25 -2.70
N LEU A 332 19.03 -2.78 -3.62
CA LEU A 332 18.76 -2.69 -5.06
C LEU A 332 17.44 -3.37 -5.45
N GLN A 333 17.21 -4.61 -5.01
CA GLN A 333 15.97 -5.34 -5.29
C GLN A 333 14.74 -4.62 -4.74
N LEU A 334 14.81 -4.11 -3.49
CA LEU A 334 13.72 -3.36 -2.86
C LEU A 334 13.46 -2.01 -3.56
N SER A 335 14.49 -1.31 -4.02
CA SER A 335 14.36 -0.09 -4.81
C SER A 335 13.76 -0.34 -6.20
N ILE A 336 14.13 -1.45 -6.87
CA ILE A 336 13.52 -1.85 -8.15
C ILE A 336 12.03 -2.20 -7.96
N LEU A 337 11.67 -2.95 -6.90
CA LEU A 337 10.28 -3.24 -6.58
C LEU A 337 9.47 -1.97 -6.31
N PHE A 338 10.03 -1.02 -5.56
CA PHE A 338 9.34 0.22 -5.26
C PHE A 338 9.27 1.16 -6.47
N ARG A 339 10.29 1.23 -7.34
CA ARG A 339 10.24 1.93 -8.64
C ARG A 339 9.16 1.34 -9.55
N LYS A 340 9.00 0.01 -9.57
CA LYS A 340 7.93 -0.68 -10.31
C LYS A 340 6.54 -0.34 -9.76
N LEU A 341 6.36 -0.39 -8.44
CA LEU A 341 5.10 -0.02 -7.80
C LEU A 341 4.76 1.45 -8.06
N ALA A 342 5.75 2.34 -7.93
CA ALA A 342 5.59 3.77 -8.19
C ALA A 342 5.09 4.02 -9.61
N ARG A 343 5.72 3.43 -10.63
CA ARG A 343 5.30 3.58 -12.03
C ARG A 343 3.92 2.98 -12.31
N LEU A 344 3.56 1.87 -11.68
CA LEU A 344 2.23 1.24 -11.83
C LEU A 344 1.10 1.98 -11.08
N ALA A 345 1.45 2.80 -10.07
CA ALA A 345 0.50 3.53 -9.23
C ALA A 345 0.71 5.05 -9.30
N HIS A 346 1.38 5.54 -10.35
CA HIS A 346 1.68 6.96 -10.62
C HIS A 346 2.22 7.74 -9.40
N LEU A 347 3.14 7.13 -8.65
CA LEU A 347 3.81 7.75 -7.50
C LEU A 347 5.11 8.46 -7.87
N ASP A 348 5.58 8.35 -9.12
CA ASP A 348 6.80 8.95 -9.67
C ASP A 348 6.51 10.04 -10.72
N MET A 349 5.46 10.82 -10.50
CA MET A 349 4.94 11.88 -11.38
C MET A 349 5.01 13.24 -10.63
N PRO A 350 6.16 13.95 -10.62
CA PRO A 350 6.37 15.13 -9.78
C PRO A 350 5.45 16.32 -10.10
N GLU A 351 5.10 16.48 -11.37
CA GLU A 351 4.17 17.50 -11.88
C GLU A 351 2.73 17.29 -11.41
N ASN A 352 2.38 16.04 -11.07
CA ASN A 352 1.13 15.68 -10.39
C ASN A 352 1.25 15.72 -8.85
N GLY A 353 2.36 16.26 -8.31
CA GLY A 353 2.60 16.41 -6.88
C GLY A 353 3.01 15.12 -6.17
N THR A 354 3.51 14.10 -6.88
CA THR A 354 4.03 12.87 -6.27
C THR A 354 5.56 12.89 -6.20
N PHE A 355 6.24 11.75 -6.08
CA PHE A 355 7.67 11.73 -5.74
C PHE A 355 8.60 12.06 -6.92
N ASP A 356 9.57 12.93 -6.67
CA ASP A 356 10.78 13.02 -7.49
C ASP A 356 11.53 11.68 -7.52
N GLU A 357 12.14 11.35 -8.65
CA GLU A 357 12.80 10.06 -8.87
C GLU A 357 13.81 9.62 -7.77
N PRO A 358 14.74 10.45 -7.27
CA PRO A 358 15.67 10.05 -6.20
C PRO A 358 14.99 9.76 -4.85
N ILE A 359 13.75 10.20 -4.63
CA ILE A 359 13.00 9.86 -3.40
C ILE A 359 12.80 8.34 -3.29
N ILE A 360 12.52 7.66 -4.40
CA ILE A 360 12.22 6.22 -4.45
C ILE A 360 13.31 5.39 -3.75
N PRO A 361 14.60 5.47 -4.12
CA PRO A 361 15.66 4.80 -3.37
C PRO A 361 15.95 5.46 -2.00
N MET A 362 15.79 6.78 -1.82
CA MET A 362 16.02 7.41 -0.50
C MET A 362 15.08 6.87 0.58
N LEU A 363 13.81 6.58 0.27
CA LEU A 363 12.89 5.93 1.21
C LEU A 363 13.34 4.51 1.55
N VAL A 364 13.83 3.75 0.56
CA VAL A 364 14.36 2.39 0.77
C VAL A 364 15.62 2.41 1.62
N ILE A 365 16.56 3.33 1.36
CA ILE A 365 17.80 3.49 2.11
C ILE A 365 17.48 3.86 3.57
N PHE A 366 16.61 4.85 3.80
CA PHE A 366 16.22 5.27 5.15
C PHE A 366 15.54 4.14 5.94
N TYR A 367 14.64 3.38 5.31
CA TYR A 367 14.01 2.21 5.94
C TYR A 367 15.05 1.15 6.33
N LEU A 368 15.98 0.81 5.43
CA LEU A 368 17.00 -0.23 5.71
C LEU A 368 18.04 0.22 6.74
N GLN A 369 18.31 1.53 6.86
CA GLN A 369 19.10 2.11 7.96
C GLN A 369 18.39 1.99 9.31
N HIS A 370 17.05 2.05 9.34
CA HIS A 370 16.21 2.02 10.55
C HIS A 370 15.53 0.66 10.79
N CYS A 371 16.00 -0.40 10.15
CA CYS A 371 15.66 -1.78 10.53
C CYS A 371 16.33 -2.16 11.86
N ASP A 372 15.79 -3.18 12.53
CA ASP A 372 16.36 -3.77 13.75
C ASP A 372 16.61 -5.27 13.52
N PRO A 373 17.88 -5.72 13.41
CA PRO A 373 19.10 -4.91 13.30
C PRO A 373 19.17 -4.14 11.97
N SER A 374 20.02 -3.11 11.91
CA SER A 374 20.19 -2.26 10.73
C SER A 374 20.80 -3.02 9.54
N ILE A 375 20.28 -2.78 8.33
CA ILE A 375 20.62 -3.53 7.10
C ILE A 375 21.52 -2.71 6.15
N LEU A 376 21.53 -1.39 6.31
CA LEU A 376 22.48 -0.48 5.67
C LEU A 376 23.11 0.42 6.75
N PRO A 377 24.45 0.57 6.79
CA PRO A 377 25.09 1.52 7.69
C PRO A 377 24.80 2.98 7.26
N ASN A 378 25.25 3.95 8.06
CA ASN A 378 25.25 5.35 7.64
C ASN A 378 26.64 5.74 7.10
N LEU A 379 26.76 5.94 5.78
CA LEU A 379 28.07 6.14 5.12
C LEU A 379 28.78 7.45 5.52
N HIS A 380 28.01 8.50 5.80
CA HIS A 380 28.55 9.76 6.32
C HIS A 380 29.03 9.60 7.77
N ASN A 381 28.36 8.77 8.57
CA ASN A 381 28.78 8.48 9.93
C ASN A 381 30.04 7.62 9.98
N LEU A 382 30.12 6.58 9.15
CA LEU A 382 31.34 5.75 9.03
C LEU A 382 32.55 6.59 8.62
N TYR A 383 32.39 7.50 7.65
CA TYR A 383 33.44 8.44 7.26
C TYR A 383 33.88 9.31 8.45
N ARG A 384 32.94 10.00 9.12
CA ARG A 384 33.25 10.85 10.29
C ARG A 384 33.89 10.09 11.46
N GLN A 385 33.64 8.79 11.60
CA GLN A 385 34.21 7.95 12.66
C GLN A 385 35.63 7.44 12.35
N HIS A 386 36.05 7.40 11.08
CA HIS A 386 37.29 6.74 10.65
C HIS A 386 38.16 7.62 9.74
N ILE A 387 37.86 8.92 9.60
CA ILE A 387 38.51 9.86 8.67
C ILE A 387 40.05 9.78 8.67
N ASP A 388 40.68 9.62 9.85
CA ASP A 388 42.14 9.53 10.00
C ASP A 388 42.75 8.22 9.43
N ASN A 389 41.93 7.23 9.11
CA ASN A 389 42.33 5.87 8.72
C ASN A 389 41.77 5.42 7.36
N ILE A 390 41.00 6.26 6.66
CA ILE A 390 40.40 5.92 5.35
C ILE A 390 41.39 6.33 4.22
N PRO A 391 41.70 5.45 3.24
CA PRO A 391 42.50 5.82 2.07
C PRO A 391 41.84 6.92 1.23
N GLN A 392 42.65 7.78 0.60
CA GLN A 392 42.15 8.97 -0.12
C GLN A 392 41.16 8.64 -1.25
N ASP A 393 41.32 7.51 -1.94
CA ASP A 393 40.43 7.07 -3.02
C ASP A 393 39.17 6.32 -2.52
N SER A 394 39.09 5.98 -1.23
CA SER A 394 38.01 5.16 -0.67
C SER A 394 36.76 5.98 -0.25
N TYR A 395 36.80 7.31 -0.34
CA TYR A 395 35.67 8.19 -0.02
C TYR A 395 35.39 9.24 -1.10
N HIS A 396 34.17 9.79 -1.11
CA HIS A 396 33.80 10.94 -1.93
C HIS A 396 33.73 12.19 -1.07
N GLN A 397 34.57 13.17 -1.39
CA GLN A 397 34.67 14.43 -0.64
C GLN A 397 33.60 15.43 -1.09
N VAL A 398 32.80 15.93 -0.14
CA VAL A 398 31.78 16.97 -0.39
C VAL A 398 31.82 18.02 0.72
N LEU A 399 32.63 19.06 0.51
CA LEU A 399 32.75 20.19 1.43
C LEU A 399 31.76 21.29 1.04
N LEU A 400 30.79 21.57 1.91
CA LEU A 400 29.79 22.63 1.72
C LEU A 400 29.98 23.75 2.76
N PRO A 401 29.50 24.98 2.50
CA PRO A 401 29.50 26.06 3.50
C PRO A 401 28.77 25.66 4.80
N ASP A 402 27.78 24.77 4.70
CA ASP A 402 27.01 24.23 5.84
C ASP A 402 27.74 23.08 6.58
N GLY A 403 28.98 22.75 6.21
CA GLY A 403 29.83 21.71 6.82
C GLY A 403 30.18 20.53 5.90
N ASP A 404 31.05 19.63 6.39
CA ASP A 404 31.48 18.43 5.67
C ASP A 404 30.32 17.41 5.52
N CYS A 405 30.01 17.06 4.27
CA CYS A 405 28.98 16.12 3.87
C CYS A 405 29.54 14.89 3.14
N SER A 406 30.86 14.66 3.20
CA SER A 406 31.55 13.52 2.58
C SER A 406 31.06 12.16 3.09
N PHE A 407 31.36 11.09 2.33
CA PHE A 407 30.94 9.71 2.64
C PHE A 407 31.89 8.66 2.05
N ILE A 408 32.00 7.49 2.70
CA ILE A 408 32.77 6.35 2.17
C ILE A 408 32.09 5.80 0.92
N THR A 409 32.88 5.48 -0.11
CA THR A 409 32.42 4.87 -1.38
C THR A 409 33.02 3.51 -1.68
N ASP A 410 34.11 3.13 -1.01
CA ASP A 410 34.72 1.81 -1.09
C ASP A 410 33.85 0.75 -0.40
N ILE A 411 33.23 -0.11 -1.21
CA ILE A 411 32.27 -1.13 -0.78
C ILE A 411 32.93 -2.21 0.10
N GLU A 412 34.20 -2.55 -0.11
CA GLU A 412 34.88 -3.56 0.70
C GLU A 412 35.38 -2.95 2.03
N LEU A 413 35.84 -1.69 2.01
CA LEU A 413 36.13 -0.94 3.23
C LEU A 413 34.88 -0.82 4.12
N ILE A 414 33.73 -0.42 3.55
CA ILE A 414 32.45 -0.33 4.30
C ILE A 414 32.09 -1.68 4.95
N ARG A 415 32.29 -2.80 4.24
CA ARG A 415 32.04 -4.15 4.80
C ARG A 415 33.01 -4.49 5.93
N SER A 416 34.28 -4.06 5.85
CA SER A 416 35.26 -4.28 6.91
C SER A 416 35.00 -3.43 8.17
N LEU A 417 34.46 -2.21 7.99
CA LEU A 417 34.08 -1.29 9.08
C LEU A 417 32.72 -1.63 9.73
N CYS A 418 32.01 -2.64 9.21
CA CYS A 418 30.74 -3.13 9.76
C CYS A 418 30.81 -4.63 10.06
N PRO A 419 31.57 -5.04 11.10
CA PRO A 419 31.79 -6.45 11.45
C PRO A 419 30.54 -7.16 12.00
N ASP A 420 29.45 -6.45 12.29
CA ASP A 420 28.20 -6.97 12.89
C ASP A 420 27.34 -7.82 11.92
N LYS A 421 27.96 -8.75 11.20
CA LYS A 421 27.29 -10.01 10.88
C LYS A 421 27.49 -10.94 12.08
N PRO A 422 26.42 -11.50 12.69
CA PRO A 422 26.61 -12.56 13.66
C PRO A 422 27.43 -13.69 13.02
N SER A 423 28.43 -14.18 13.76
CA SER A 423 29.14 -15.41 13.43
C SER A 423 28.14 -16.56 13.25
N THR A 424 28.54 -17.59 12.49
CA THR A 424 27.67 -18.66 12.00
C THR A 424 27.15 -19.62 13.08
N ASP A 425 26.31 -19.12 13.98
CA ASP A 425 25.35 -19.88 14.77
C ASP A 425 24.01 -19.89 14.04
N SER A 426 23.46 -21.09 13.84
CA SER A 426 22.46 -21.38 12.80
C SER A 426 21.01 -21.14 13.24
N SER A 427 20.70 -19.93 13.75
CA SER A 427 19.34 -19.60 14.23
C SER A 427 18.81 -18.19 13.90
N CYS A 428 19.56 -17.34 13.19
CA CYS A 428 19.09 -16.00 12.79
C CYS A 428 19.17 -15.82 11.26
N GLU A 429 18.11 -16.22 10.56
CA GLU A 429 18.04 -16.05 9.11
C GLU A 429 17.84 -14.58 8.71
N SER A 430 18.72 -14.06 7.84
CA SER A 430 18.58 -12.67 7.38
C SER A 430 17.24 -12.47 6.62
N PRO A 431 16.49 -11.39 6.87
CA PRO A 431 15.11 -11.22 6.38
C PRO A 431 15.00 -11.37 4.86
N SER A 432 13.96 -12.06 4.38
CA SER A 432 13.77 -12.33 2.95
C SER A 432 13.34 -11.06 2.19
N LEU A 433 13.30 -11.11 0.85
CA LEU A 433 12.78 -9.97 0.07
C LEU A 433 11.29 -9.73 0.33
N ALA A 434 10.54 -10.78 0.71
CA ALA A 434 9.15 -10.67 1.13
C ALA A 434 9.01 -9.94 2.48
N ASP A 435 9.89 -10.25 3.44
CA ASP A 435 9.92 -9.58 4.75
C ASP A 435 10.25 -8.09 4.60
N LEU A 436 11.28 -7.76 3.81
CA LEU A 436 11.68 -6.38 3.59
C LEU A 436 10.64 -5.59 2.75
N TRP A 437 9.94 -6.22 1.82
CA TRP A 437 8.87 -5.58 1.07
C TRP A 437 7.66 -5.25 1.95
N LEU A 438 7.19 -6.21 2.76
CA LEU A 438 6.07 -5.97 3.68
C LEU A 438 6.47 -5.04 4.83
N GLY A 439 7.70 -5.17 5.34
CA GLY A 439 8.26 -4.30 6.37
C GLY A 439 8.41 -2.86 5.89
N PHE A 440 8.90 -2.62 4.67
CA PHE A 440 8.97 -1.29 4.05
C PHE A 440 7.59 -0.64 3.92
N LEU A 441 6.61 -1.38 3.38
CA LEU A 441 5.24 -0.90 3.25
C LEU A 441 4.60 -0.62 4.62
N ARG A 442 4.78 -1.53 5.59
CA ARG A 442 4.26 -1.35 6.96
C ARG A 442 4.88 -0.13 7.64
N PHE A 443 6.20 0.03 7.53
CA PHE A 443 6.97 1.12 8.14
C PHE A 443 6.42 2.47 7.70
N TYR A 444 6.26 2.71 6.39
CA TYR A 444 5.73 3.99 5.90
C TYR A 444 4.23 4.20 6.12
N LEU A 445 3.45 3.13 6.30
CA LEU A 445 2.00 3.23 6.58
C LEU A 445 1.64 3.45 8.05
N PHE A 446 2.44 2.90 8.98
CA PHE A 446 2.04 2.72 10.37
C PHE A 446 3.11 3.11 11.39
N ASP A 447 4.36 2.67 11.20
CA ASP A 447 5.37 2.74 12.26
C ASP A 447 6.20 4.05 12.21
N PHE A 448 6.43 4.60 11.01
CA PHE A 448 7.12 5.87 10.80
C PHE A 448 6.19 7.07 11.03
N LYS A 449 6.56 7.94 11.97
CA LYS A 449 5.75 9.10 12.39
C LYS A 449 5.92 10.30 11.46
N MET A 450 5.41 10.18 10.22
CA MET A 450 5.49 11.20 9.15
C MET A 450 5.16 12.63 9.58
N SER A 451 4.22 12.79 10.53
CA SER A 451 3.77 14.08 11.06
C SER A 451 4.76 14.77 12.02
N SER A 452 5.65 14.01 12.67
CA SER A 452 6.67 14.52 13.61
C SER A 452 8.11 14.32 13.15
N CYS A 453 8.38 13.40 12.23
CA CYS A 453 9.72 13.04 11.78
C CYS A 453 9.96 13.44 10.32
N ALA A 454 11.19 13.84 10.00
CA ALA A 454 11.70 14.00 8.66
C ALA A 454 12.64 12.84 8.31
N ILE A 455 12.76 12.55 7.01
CA ILE A 455 13.59 11.50 6.45
C ILE A 455 14.94 12.13 6.09
N ASP A 456 16.02 11.61 6.69
CA ASP A 456 17.39 12.09 6.57
C ASP A 456 18.31 10.87 6.56
N ILE A 457 19.07 10.67 5.46
CA ILE A 457 19.98 9.52 5.29
C ILE A 457 21.43 9.83 5.71
N MET A 458 21.70 11.01 6.27
CA MET A 458 23.01 11.41 6.82
C MET A 458 23.16 11.14 8.32
N ARG A 459 22.07 10.80 9.00
CA ARG A 459 21.99 10.61 10.44
C ARG A 459 21.43 9.23 10.79
N SER A 460 21.99 8.61 11.81
CA SER A 460 21.54 7.32 12.34
C SER A 460 20.34 7.43 13.31
N GLN A 461 19.71 8.61 13.43
CA GLN A 461 18.53 8.83 14.28
C GLN A 461 17.50 9.73 13.56
N PRO A 462 16.18 9.43 13.66
CA PRO A 462 15.13 10.20 13.00
C PRO A 462 15.08 11.67 13.45
N VAL A 463 15.15 12.60 12.47
CA VAL A 463 15.09 14.05 12.74
C VAL A 463 13.66 14.46 13.12
N THR A 464 13.49 15.04 14.31
CA THR A 464 12.18 15.54 14.76
C THR A 464 11.91 16.96 14.25
N LYS A 465 10.73 17.18 13.64
CA LYS A 465 10.27 18.45 13.08
C LYS A 465 9.99 19.47 14.19
N SER A 466 10.59 20.65 14.09
CA SER A 466 10.30 21.77 14.99
C SER A 466 8.86 22.27 14.85
N GLY A 467 8.34 22.91 15.90
CA GLY A 467 6.91 22.92 16.22
C GLY A 467 5.92 23.52 15.22
N GLY A 468 6.37 24.20 14.16
CA GLY A 468 5.55 24.83 13.12
C GLY A 468 5.36 24.01 11.84
N ALA A 469 6.28 23.11 11.47
CA ALA A 469 6.27 22.40 10.17
C ALA A 469 5.29 21.19 10.11
N LYS A 470 4.27 21.18 10.98
CA LYS A 470 3.37 20.04 11.21
C LYS A 470 2.27 19.97 10.16
N ARG A 471 2.53 19.39 8.98
CA ARG A 471 1.57 18.61 8.13
C ARG A 471 2.25 17.89 6.95
N TYR A 472 3.38 18.40 6.45
CA TYR A 472 3.97 17.95 5.19
C TYR A 472 4.81 16.67 5.33
N PHE A 473 4.84 15.87 4.26
CA PHE A 473 5.89 14.86 4.06
C PHE A 473 7.23 15.58 3.87
N THR A 474 8.32 14.98 4.34
CA THR A 474 9.62 15.68 4.36
C THR A 474 10.77 14.71 4.19
N VAL A 475 11.48 14.85 3.07
CA VAL A 475 12.75 14.20 2.78
C VAL A 475 13.79 15.31 2.66
N ILE A 476 14.82 15.28 3.50
CA ILE A 476 15.86 16.31 3.54
C ILE A 476 16.89 16.00 2.44
N ASP A 477 17.25 17.01 1.65
CA ASP A 477 18.38 16.94 0.72
C ASP A 477 19.70 16.78 1.51
N PRO A 478 20.45 15.67 1.38
CA PRO A 478 21.70 15.45 2.11
C PRO A 478 22.74 16.55 1.87
N PHE A 479 22.69 17.21 0.72
CA PHE A 479 23.63 18.24 0.32
C PHE A 479 23.00 19.64 0.35
N LYS A 480 21.81 19.79 0.94
CA LYS A 480 21.15 21.08 1.18
C LYS A 480 20.15 20.98 2.33
N LYS A 481 20.63 21.02 3.57
CA LYS A 481 19.90 20.76 4.83
C LYS A 481 18.55 21.49 4.99
N ASN A 482 18.37 22.64 4.33
CA ASN A 482 17.13 23.44 4.34
C ASN A 482 16.15 23.14 3.19
N ARG A 483 16.46 22.22 2.26
CA ARG A 483 15.59 21.80 1.15
C ARG A 483 14.81 20.53 1.52
N ASN A 484 13.49 20.62 1.44
CA ASN A 484 12.62 19.45 1.35
C ASN A 484 12.55 19.01 -0.12
N LEU A 485 12.96 17.78 -0.42
CA LEU A 485 12.84 17.15 -1.75
C LEU A 485 11.40 16.67 -2.06
N CYS A 486 10.47 16.79 -1.12
CA CYS A 486 9.04 16.55 -1.32
C CYS A 486 8.22 17.83 -1.08
N SER A 487 8.72 18.98 -1.55
CA SER A 487 8.02 20.28 -1.43
C SER A 487 6.79 20.39 -2.34
N ASN A 488 6.74 19.61 -3.42
CA ASN A 488 5.59 19.44 -4.31
C ASN A 488 4.48 18.53 -3.73
N VAL A 489 4.81 17.69 -2.75
CA VAL A 489 3.86 16.72 -2.16
C VAL A 489 2.85 17.42 -1.25
N THR A 490 1.69 17.69 -1.82
CA THR A 490 0.51 18.23 -1.13
C THR A 490 -0.14 17.22 -0.18
N ALA A 491 -1.05 17.66 0.69
CA ALA A 491 -1.80 16.73 1.55
C ALA A 491 -2.63 15.71 0.74
N VAL A 492 -3.27 16.16 -0.36
CA VAL A 492 -4.12 15.31 -1.21
C VAL A 492 -3.31 14.26 -1.98
N SER A 493 -2.13 14.64 -2.50
CA SER A 493 -1.21 13.68 -3.14
C SER A 493 -0.58 12.73 -2.12
N LEU A 494 -0.32 13.18 -0.89
CA LEU A 494 0.11 12.30 0.20
C LEU A 494 -0.97 11.28 0.61
N ASP A 495 -2.24 11.69 0.66
CA ASP A 495 -3.37 10.79 0.90
C ASP A 495 -3.53 9.78 -0.26
N TYR A 496 -3.31 10.20 -1.51
CA TYR A 496 -3.23 9.29 -2.66
C TYR A 496 -2.08 8.28 -2.51
N ILE A 497 -0.84 8.74 -2.26
CA ILE A 497 0.34 7.89 -2.02
C ILE A 497 0.03 6.87 -0.91
N ASN A 498 -0.50 7.33 0.22
CA ASN A 498 -0.89 6.47 1.34
C ASN A 498 -1.95 5.43 0.93
N SER A 499 -2.92 5.79 0.09
CA SER A 499 -3.93 4.85 -0.43
C SER A 499 -3.31 3.75 -1.29
N GLN A 500 -2.33 4.08 -2.14
CA GLN A 500 -1.66 3.12 -3.02
C GLN A 500 -0.72 2.20 -2.24
N LEU A 501 0.02 2.74 -1.26
CA LEU A 501 0.82 1.93 -0.34
C LEU A 501 -0.07 0.99 0.50
N LEU A 502 -1.22 1.46 0.98
CA LEU A 502 -2.16 0.66 1.78
C LEU A 502 -2.81 -0.46 0.94
N ALA A 503 -3.17 -0.15 -0.31
CA ALA A 503 -3.66 -1.14 -1.26
C ALA A 503 -2.58 -2.18 -1.60
N ALA A 504 -1.32 -1.78 -1.80
CA ALA A 504 -0.20 -2.70 -1.98
C ALA A 504 0.02 -3.59 -0.76
N TYR A 505 0.05 -3.02 0.46
CA TYR A 505 0.22 -3.79 1.70
C TYR A 505 -0.93 -4.79 1.92
N GLY A 506 -2.19 -4.39 1.69
CA GLY A 506 -3.34 -5.29 1.70
C GLY A 506 -3.33 -6.31 0.55
N TYR A 507 -2.65 -6.04 -0.55
CA TYR A 507 -2.49 -6.97 -1.67
C TYR A 507 -1.43 -8.04 -1.42
N PHE A 508 -0.27 -7.65 -0.88
CA PHE A 508 0.88 -8.53 -0.67
C PHE A 508 0.90 -9.18 0.73
N GLY A 509 0.29 -8.57 1.75
CA GLY A 509 0.21 -9.12 3.10
C GLY A 509 -0.83 -10.22 3.26
N VAL A 510 -1.87 -10.23 2.42
CA VAL A 510 -2.96 -11.23 2.45
C VAL A 510 -2.75 -12.29 1.36
N PRO A 511 -2.57 -13.58 1.70
CA PRO A 511 -2.39 -14.65 0.73
C PRO A 511 -3.49 -14.73 -0.33
N ARG A 512 -3.11 -15.05 -1.58
CA ARG A 512 -4.01 -15.12 -2.75
C ARG A 512 -3.97 -16.48 -3.43
N LEU A 513 -5.09 -16.90 -4.01
CA LEU A 513 -5.22 -18.14 -4.78
C LEU A 513 -4.58 -18.00 -6.16
N ALA A 514 -3.52 -18.78 -6.41
CA ALA A 514 -2.73 -18.73 -7.64
C ALA A 514 -3.54 -18.89 -8.96
N LYS A 515 -4.72 -19.52 -8.92
CA LYS A 515 -5.57 -19.73 -10.11
C LYS A 515 -6.45 -18.54 -10.50
N ASN A 516 -6.68 -17.57 -9.62
CA ASN A 516 -7.63 -16.47 -9.89
C ASN A 516 -7.40 -15.17 -9.08
N GLY A 517 -6.31 -15.06 -8.32
CA GLY A 517 -5.94 -13.86 -7.56
C GLY A 517 -6.85 -13.53 -6.36
N ARG A 518 -7.92 -14.29 -6.11
CA ARG A 518 -8.83 -14.06 -4.98
C ARG A 518 -8.11 -14.26 -3.65
N HIS A 519 -8.47 -13.47 -2.65
CA HIS A 519 -7.95 -13.61 -1.29
C HIS A 519 -8.29 -15.00 -0.74
N VAL A 520 -7.35 -15.61 -0.01
CA VAL A 520 -7.59 -16.86 0.75
C VAL A 520 -8.54 -16.61 1.91
N PHE A 521 -8.40 -15.44 2.56
CA PHE A 521 -9.28 -15.00 3.64
C PHE A 521 -10.29 -13.98 3.11
N THR A 522 -11.59 -14.31 3.20
CA THR A 522 -12.69 -13.44 2.74
C THR A 522 -13.33 -12.62 3.86
N LYS A 523 -12.94 -12.87 5.12
CA LYS A 523 -13.43 -12.18 6.31
C LYS A 523 -12.26 -12.02 7.28
N ILE A 524 -11.91 -10.79 7.60
CA ILE A 524 -10.86 -10.44 8.56
C ILE A 524 -11.51 -9.51 9.58
N SER A 525 -11.32 -9.79 10.87
CA SER A 525 -11.88 -8.99 11.96
C SER A 525 -10.86 -8.95 13.10
N VAL A 526 -10.49 -7.76 13.54
CA VAL A 526 -9.66 -7.59 14.73
C VAL A 526 -10.47 -8.09 15.94
N ALA A 527 -9.94 -9.08 16.65
CA ALA A 527 -10.53 -9.52 17.91
C ALA A 527 -10.42 -8.36 18.90
N LYS A 528 -11.55 -7.85 19.39
CA LYS A 528 -11.55 -6.95 20.55
C LYS A 528 -11.06 -7.75 21.74
N GLU A 529 -10.20 -7.17 22.56
CA GLU A 529 -9.70 -7.81 23.78
C GLU A 529 -10.88 -8.20 24.67
N ILE A 530 -11.08 -9.51 24.82
CA ILE A 530 -12.00 -10.05 25.81
C ILE A 530 -11.26 -9.93 27.13
N ASN A 531 -11.73 -9.02 28.00
CA ASN A 531 -11.24 -8.91 29.37
C ASN A 531 -11.56 -10.21 30.13
N LEU A 532 -10.61 -11.15 30.09
CA LEU A 532 -10.60 -12.35 30.92
C LEU A 532 -10.27 -11.97 32.36
N VAL A 533 -11.24 -11.34 33.02
CA VAL A 533 -11.26 -11.27 34.49
C VAL A 533 -11.78 -12.63 34.97
N ASN A 534 -11.02 -13.29 35.83
CA ASN A 534 -11.38 -14.60 36.37
C ASN A 534 -12.66 -14.48 37.23
N GLU A 535 -13.69 -15.27 36.93
CA GLU A 535 -14.76 -15.52 37.89
C GLU A 535 -14.27 -16.61 38.87
N GLU A 536 -13.78 -16.19 40.03
CA GLU A 536 -13.45 -17.08 41.13
C GLU A 536 -14.75 -17.55 41.83
N ASP A 537 -14.96 -18.87 41.76
CA ASP A 537 -15.95 -19.67 42.48
C ASP A 537 -16.40 -19.12 43.83
N LYS A 538 -17.70 -18.80 43.93
CA LYS A 538 -18.42 -18.64 45.20
C LYS A 538 -19.84 -19.23 45.15
N GLY A 539 -19.91 -20.53 45.38
CA GLY A 539 -20.80 -21.19 46.35
C GLY A 539 -22.25 -20.72 46.48
N ASP A 540 -23.17 -21.63 46.14
CA ASP A 540 -24.60 -21.55 46.48
C ASP A 540 -24.85 -21.31 47.98
N GLY A 541 -25.94 -20.60 48.28
CA GLY A 541 -26.36 -20.27 49.64
C GLY A 541 -27.73 -19.61 49.68
N ASP A 542 -28.78 -20.43 49.75
CA ASP A 542 -30.18 -19.98 49.82
C ASP A 542 -30.43 -18.99 50.97
N ASN A 543 -31.28 -17.99 50.73
CA ASN A 543 -32.40 -17.66 51.63
C ASN A 543 -33.42 -16.76 50.91
N GLU A 544 -34.70 -17.07 51.06
CA GLU A 544 -35.80 -16.26 50.57
C GLU A 544 -36.08 -15.07 51.51
N ASN A 545 -36.49 -13.92 50.98
CA ASN A 545 -37.73 -13.24 51.38
C ASN A 545 -38.04 -11.99 50.52
N GLU A 546 -39.30 -11.57 50.52
CA GLU A 546 -39.87 -10.56 49.62
C GLU A 546 -39.57 -9.11 50.05
N HIS A 547 -39.41 -8.17 49.11
CA HIS A 547 -40.44 -7.12 48.87
C HIS A 547 -40.19 -6.21 47.65
N GLN A 548 -41.25 -6.05 46.85
CA GLN A 548 -41.66 -4.91 46.00
C GLN A 548 -40.62 -4.00 45.27
N ALA A 549 -40.63 -4.15 43.95
CA ALA A 549 -40.74 -3.08 42.94
C ALA A 549 -39.61 -2.02 42.78
N THR A 550 -38.90 -2.11 41.65
CA THR A 550 -38.90 -1.04 40.63
C THR A 550 -38.53 -1.58 39.24
N LYS A 551 -38.71 -0.77 38.19
CA LYS A 551 -38.48 -1.17 36.78
C LYS A 551 -37.02 -0.99 36.38
N THR A 552 -36.44 -1.96 35.69
CA THR A 552 -35.32 -1.77 34.76
C THR A 552 -35.54 -2.61 33.49
N ASN A 553 -35.29 -2.01 32.33
CA ASN A 553 -35.20 -2.74 31.07
C ASN A 553 -33.76 -3.24 30.89
N THR A 554 -33.57 -4.35 30.19
CA THR A 554 -32.26 -4.75 29.67
C THR A 554 -32.44 -5.26 28.24
N GLU A 555 -32.49 -4.32 27.30
CA GLU A 555 -32.53 -4.65 25.87
C GLU A 555 -31.13 -5.05 25.39
N GLN A 556 -31.08 -6.07 24.53
CA GLN A 556 -29.84 -6.65 24.02
C GLN A 556 -29.39 -5.88 22.76
N ASN A 557 -28.19 -5.28 22.78
CA ASN A 557 -27.65 -4.56 21.63
C ASN A 557 -27.11 -5.52 20.55
N GLU A 558 -27.97 -5.91 19.59
CA GLU A 558 -27.58 -6.55 18.33
C GLU A 558 -26.88 -5.54 17.39
N ASN A 559 -25.58 -5.29 17.59
CA ASN A 559 -24.79 -4.42 16.72
C ASN A 559 -24.74 -4.95 15.27
N THR A 560 -25.46 -4.28 14.37
CA THR A 560 -25.65 -4.72 12.97
C THR A 560 -25.03 -3.71 12.00
N THR A 561 -23.95 -4.11 11.31
CA THR A 561 -23.41 -3.40 10.15
C THR A 561 -24.47 -3.33 9.05
N THR A 562 -24.74 -2.15 8.49
CA THR A 562 -25.82 -1.95 7.50
C THR A 562 -25.30 -1.27 6.23
N THR A 563 -25.58 -1.86 5.07
CA THR A 563 -25.31 -1.27 3.73
C THR A 563 -26.61 -0.76 3.10
N ILE A 564 -26.50 0.20 2.18
CA ILE A 564 -27.61 1.04 1.66
C ILE A 564 -27.87 0.69 0.18
N ASN A 565 -29.10 0.66 -0.38
CA ASN A 565 -30.42 1.15 0.10
C ASN A 565 -31.48 -0.01 0.09
N SER A 566 -32.73 0.02 -0.40
CA SER A 566 -33.51 0.97 -1.22
C SER A 566 -35.04 0.76 -1.11
N ALA A 567 -35.79 1.71 -1.68
CA ALA A 567 -37.25 1.73 -1.96
C ALA A 567 -38.24 1.85 -0.76
N LYS A 568 -39.29 2.67 -0.98
CA LYS A 568 -40.36 3.00 -0.01
C LYS A 568 -41.62 2.17 -0.26
N THR A 569 -42.29 1.74 0.82
CA THR A 569 -43.75 1.95 1.01
C THR A 569 -44.14 1.78 2.49
N THR A 570 -45.29 2.32 2.89
CA THR A 570 -45.79 2.37 4.29
C THR A 570 -47.03 1.46 4.47
N PRO A 571 -47.74 1.42 5.63
CA PRO A 571 -47.38 0.46 6.67
C PRO A 571 -48.57 -0.35 7.23
N GLU A 572 -48.41 -1.68 7.41
CA GLU A 572 -49.43 -2.51 8.08
C GLU A 572 -48.88 -3.34 9.25
N LYS A 573 -49.77 -3.62 10.22
CA LYS A 573 -49.47 -4.33 11.46
C LYS A 573 -49.35 -5.84 11.21
N GLY A 574 -48.11 -6.33 11.10
CA GLY A 574 -47.80 -7.77 11.00
C GLY A 574 -46.67 -8.19 11.94
N THR A 575 -46.78 -9.39 12.51
CA THR A 575 -45.74 -10.00 13.35
C THR A 575 -44.38 -9.99 12.62
N LYS A 576 -43.35 -9.34 13.18
CA LYS A 576 -42.00 -9.21 12.57
C LYS A 576 -41.49 -10.56 12.04
N VAL A 577 -41.59 -10.75 10.72
CA VAL A 577 -41.11 -11.96 10.05
C VAL A 577 -39.59 -11.87 9.97
N LYS A 578 -38.86 -12.74 10.70
CA LYS A 578 -37.40 -12.84 10.53
C LYS A 578 -37.10 -13.39 9.13
N ILE A 579 -36.72 -12.48 8.23
CA ILE A 579 -36.21 -12.73 6.88
C ILE A 579 -34.71 -13.03 6.98
N VAL A 580 -34.17 -13.73 5.98
CA VAL A 580 -32.74 -13.95 5.74
C VAL A 580 -32.42 -13.69 4.27
N HIS A 581 -31.20 -13.28 3.98
CA HIS A 581 -30.76 -12.79 2.67
C HIS A 581 -29.88 -13.83 1.94
N ILE A 582 -30.14 -13.99 0.63
CA ILE A 582 -29.41 -14.91 -0.26
C ILE A 582 -28.42 -14.12 -1.11
N ILE A 583 -27.20 -14.65 -1.23
CA ILE A 583 -26.10 -14.07 -2.02
C ILE A 583 -26.53 -13.95 -3.50
N PRO A 584 -26.59 -12.73 -4.10
CA PRO A 584 -27.13 -12.55 -5.45
C PRO A 584 -26.33 -13.18 -6.59
N ILE A 585 -25.09 -13.61 -6.34
CA ILE A 585 -24.13 -14.11 -7.34
C ILE A 585 -23.88 -15.62 -7.15
N PHE A 586 -24.89 -16.36 -6.69
CA PHE A 586 -24.82 -17.82 -6.52
C PHE A 586 -25.14 -18.53 -7.84
N ASP A 587 -24.12 -19.11 -8.46
CA ASP A 587 -24.12 -19.68 -9.82
C ASP A 587 -24.23 -21.21 -9.81
N ASP A 588 -24.98 -21.78 -10.77
CA ASP A 588 -25.14 -23.23 -10.97
C ASP A 588 -24.42 -23.79 -12.22
N SER A 589 -23.69 -22.94 -12.96
CA SER A 589 -23.09 -23.26 -14.27
C SER A 589 -22.17 -24.49 -14.32
N ASP A 590 -21.61 -24.94 -13.19
CA ASP A 590 -20.78 -26.14 -13.08
C ASP A 590 -21.43 -27.28 -12.28
N GLY A 591 -22.72 -27.19 -11.97
CA GLY A 591 -23.43 -28.15 -11.10
C GLY A 591 -23.06 -28.04 -9.62
N PHE A 592 -22.57 -26.87 -9.19
CA PHE A 592 -22.00 -26.58 -7.87
C PHE A 592 -20.71 -27.36 -7.54
N VAL A 593 -20.00 -27.90 -8.53
CA VAL A 593 -18.82 -28.78 -8.32
C VAL A 593 -17.72 -28.07 -7.53
N LYS A 594 -17.48 -26.77 -7.77
CA LYS A 594 -16.53 -25.97 -6.96
C LYS A 594 -16.96 -25.89 -5.50
N ASN A 595 -18.22 -25.52 -5.23
CA ASN A 595 -18.76 -25.35 -3.88
C ASN A 595 -18.82 -26.69 -3.11
N LEU A 596 -19.22 -27.77 -3.79
CA LEU A 596 -19.23 -29.13 -3.22
C LEU A 596 -17.83 -29.56 -2.77
N ASN A 597 -16.80 -29.27 -3.56
CA ASN A 597 -15.42 -29.56 -3.20
C ASN A 597 -14.94 -28.70 -2.02
N LYS A 598 -15.27 -27.40 -1.97
CA LYS A 598 -14.98 -26.54 -0.80
C LYS A 598 -15.60 -27.10 0.48
N VAL A 599 -16.89 -27.45 0.45
CA VAL A 599 -17.60 -28.02 1.61
C VAL A 599 -17.01 -29.38 2.04
N THR A 600 -16.68 -30.26 1.09
CA THR A 600 -16.05 -31.56 1.39
C THR A 600 -14.69 -31.38 2.11
N ASN A 601 -13.90 -30.40 1.70
CA ASN A 601 -12.59 -30.12 2.30
C ASN A 601 -12.73 -29.56 3.73
N LEU A 602 -13.57 -28.54 3.94
CA LEU A 602 -13.81 -27.93 5.26
C LEU A 602 -14.34 -28.96 6.27
N ILE A 603 -15.16 -29.91 5.81
CA ILE A 603 -15.67 -31.02 6.61
C ILE A 603 -14.57 -32.00 6.98
N SER A 604 -13.68 -32.33 6.04
CA SER A 604 -12.55 -33.23 6.28
C SER A 604 -11.57 -32.62 7.29
N GLU A 605 -11.25 -31.33 7.15
CA GLU A 605 -10.46 -30.56 8.11
C GLU A 605 -11.09 -30.56 9.51
N LYS A 606 -12.40 -30.25 9.61
CA LYS A 606 -13.09 -30.19 10.90
C LYS A 606 -13.25 -31.56 11.56
N PHE A 607 -13.48 -32.61 10.76
CA PHE A 607 -13.47 -34.00 11.21
C PHE A 607 -12.11 -34.38 11.80
N HIS A 608 -11.01 -34.08 11.09
CA HIS A 608 -9.66 -34.36 11.59
C HIS A 608 -9.39 -33.61 12.90
N SER A 609 -9.69 -32.31 12.98
CA SER A 609 -9.58 -31.50 14.20
C SER A 609 -10.32 -32.12 15.40
N LEU A 610 -11.60 -32.47 15.26
CA LEU A 610 -12.39 -33.09 16.33
C LEU A 610 -11.89 -34.50 16.70
N SER A 611 -11.42 -35.27 15.71
CA SER A 611 -10.86 -36.61 15.91
C SER A 611 -9.46 -36.63 16.55
N ILE A 612 -8.75 -35.50 16.58
CA ILE A 612 -7.50 -35.34 17.33
C ILE A 612 -7.83 -34.92 18.76
N ALA A 613 -8.74 -33.95 18.93
CA ALA A 613 -9.22 -33.53 20.25
C ALA A 613 -9.77 -34.71 21.07
N ARG A 614 -10.59 -35.58 20.45
CA ARG A 614 -11.12 -36.78 21.13
C ARG A 614 -10.02 -37.77 21.53
N ASN A 615 -9.12 -38.12 20.61
CA ASN A 615 -7.99 -39.01 20.92
C ASN A 615 -7.14 -38.51 22.10
N ASN A 616 -6.95 -37.20 22.23
CA ASN A 616 -6.19 -36.60 23.32
C ASN A 616 -6.92 -36.65 24.68
N ILE A 617 -8.26 -36.77 24.68
CA ILE A 617 -9.08 -36.94 25.89
C ILE A 617 -9.15 -38.43 26.27
N ASP A 618 -9.39 -39.31 25.31
CA ASP A 618 -9.39 -40.77 25.52
C ASP A 618 -8.02 -41.25 26.07
N ALA A 619 -6.92 -40.61 25.66
CA ALA A 619 -5.57 -40.84 26.17
C ALA A 619 -5.25 -40.17 27.53
N PHE A 620 -6.15 -39.32 28.05
CA PHE A 620 -6.05 -38.71 29.38
C PHE A 620 -6.90 -39.46 30.42
N GLU A 621 -7.99 -40.12 29.99
CA GLU A 621 -8.80 -41.01 30.84
C GLU A 621 -8.21 -42.42 30.97
N SER A 622 -7.29 -42.83 30.08
CA SER A 622 -6.65 -44.15 30.13
C SER A 622 -5.17 -44.09 30.57
N LEU A 623 -4.95 -44.52 31.82
CA LEU A 623 -3.69 -44.64 32.57
C LEU A 623 -3.07 -43.35 33.12
N GLY A 624 -2.46 -43.49 34.31
CA GLY A 624 -1.70 -42.45 34.98
C GLY A 624 -0.24 -42.36 34.53
N SER A 625 0.55 -41.60 35.27
CA SER A 625 1.97 -41.30 34.98
C SER A 625 2.86 -42.53 34.78
N GLU A 626 3.86 -42.36 33.90
CA GLU A 626 4.97 -43.28 33.56
C GLU A 626 4.70 -44.33 32.45
N ASP A 627 4.49 -43.88 31.19
CA ASP A 627 5.22 -44.41 29.99
C ASP A 627 4.97 -43.63 28.66
N LEU A 628 4.98 -42.28 28.68
CA LEU A 628 4.57 -41.45 27.53
C LEU A 628 5.66 -41.23 26.44
N VAL A 629 6.35 -42.29 26.00
CA VAL A 629 7.40 -42.19 24.96
C VAL A 629 7.26 -43.23 23.83
N ASN A 630 6.87 -44.48 24.13
CA ASN A 630 7.03 -45.59 23.18
C ASN A 630 5.81 -45.91 22.28
N SER A 631 4.67 -45.23 22.42
CA SER A 631 3.39 -45.61 21.78
C SER A 631 2.99 -44.78 20.53
N LEU A 632 3.87 -43.92 20.02
CA LEU A 632 3.52 -42.96 18.95
C LEU A 632 3.59 -43.50 17.50
N ASN A 633 4.14 -44.69 17.26
CA ASN A 633 4.37 -45.19 15.89
C ASN A 633 3.36 -46.22 15.35
N ASP A 634 2.44 -46.77 16.16
CA ASP A 634 1.65 -47.96 15.78
C ASP A 634 0.11 -47.78 15.81
N GLN A 635 -0.38 -46.55 16.05
CA GLN A 635 -1.83 -46.25 16.09
C GLN A 635 -2.46 -45.88 14.73
N ASN A 636 -1.75 -46.10 13.62
CA ASN A 636 -2.06 -45.49 12.33
C ASN A 636 -3.14 -46.21 11.49
N ASN A 637 -3.92 -47.14 12.09
CA ASN A 637 -4.94 -47.90 11.37
C ASN A 637 -6.24 -48.19 12.16
N LYS A 638 -6.49 -47.51 13.28
CA LYS A 638 -7.83 -47.47 13.89
C LYS A 638 -8.66 -46.44 13.12
N LEU A 639 -9.72 -46.87 12.42
CA LEU A 639 -10.62 -45.93 11.73
C LEU A 639 -11.19 -44.96 12.77
N LYS A 640 -10.83 -43.68 12.65
CA LYS A 640 -11.43 -42.64 13.49
C LYS A 640 -12.90 -42.47 13.11
N THR A 641 -13.75 -42.41 14.12
CA THR A 641 -15.20 -42.26 13.99
C THR A 641 -15.68 -41.14 14.91
N LEU A 642 -16.66 -40.36 14.46
CA LEU A 642 -17.27 -39.29 15.25
C LEU A 642 -18.80 -39.40 15.20
N PRO A 643 -19.53 -39.01 16.26
CA PRO A 643 -20.98 -39.02 16.26
C PRO A 643 -21.56 -37.91 15.38
N LEU A 644 -22.61 -38.23 14.62
CA LEU A 644 -23.27 -37.27 13.72
C LEU A 644 -23.79 -36.02 14.43
N SER A 645 -24.12 -36.11 15.72
CA SER A 645 -24.53 -34.97 16.56
C SER A 645 -23.47 -33.87 16.67
N GLN A 646 -22.18 -34.22 16.69
CA GLN A 646 -21.06 -33.25 16.73
C GLN A 646 -20.79 -32.61 15.37
N MET A 647 -20.94 -33.37 14.27
CA MET A 647 -20.68 -32.87 12.92
C MET A 647 -21.85 -32.08 12.31
N LEU A 648 -23.10 -32.34 12.73
CA LEU A 648 -24.31 -31.72 12.17
C LEU A 648 -24.29 -30.16 12.17
N PRO A 649 -23.92 -29.46 13.26
CA PRO A 649 -23.85 -28.00 13.23
C PRO A 649 -22.87 -27.46 12.18
N HIS A 650 -21.75 -28.15 11.97
CA HIS A 650 -20.74 -27.79 10.98
C HIS A 650 -21.23 -28.05 9.54
N PHE A 651 -21.96 -29.13 9.28
CA PHE A 651 -22.61 -29.36 7.98
C PHE A 651 -23.61 -28.27 7.63
N LEU A 652 -24.43 -27.86 8.60
CA LEU A 652 -25.41 -26.81 8.40
C LEU A 652 -24.73 -25.46 8.15
N TYR A 653 -23.64 -25.15 8.88
CA TYR A 653 -22.86 -23.93 8.68
C TYR A 653 -22.22 -23.88 7.28
N CYS A 654 -21.38 -24.86 6.93
CA CYS A 654 -20.64 -24.88 5.67
C CYS A 654 -21.55 -24.91 4.42
N VAL A 655 -22.77 -25.46 4.52
CA VAL A 655 -23.72 -25.47 3.40
C VAL A 655 -24.57 -24.20 3.32
N MET A 656 -24.83 -23.52 4.45
CA MET A 656 -25.59 -22.27 4.45
C MET A 656 -24.72 -21.05 4.11
N ASP A 657 -23.44 -21.04 4.51
CA ASP A 657 -22.50 -19.93 4.24
C ASP A 657 -22.18 -19.75 2.74
N GLU A 658 -22.33 -20.79 1.93
CA GLU A 658 -22.22 -20.69 0.46
C GLU A 658 -23.40 -19.97 -0.20
N LEU A 659 -24.54 -19.81 0.49
CA LEU A 659 -25.82 -19.37 -0.10
C LEU A 659 -26.44 -18.14 0.58
N PHE A 660 -26.32 -18.01 1.90
CA PHE A 660 -26.90 -16.92 2.68
C PHE A 660 -25.82 -15.94 3.13
N GLU A 661 -26.20 -14.69 3.39
CA GLU A 661 -25.28 -13.72 3.97
C GLU A 661 -24.76 -14.21 5.33
N SER A 662 -23.44 -14.15 5.55
CA SER A 662 -22.76 -14.75 6.72
C SER A 662 -23.17 -14.18 8.10
N VAL A 663 -24.03 -13.16 8.13
CA VAL A 663 -24.68 -12.62 9.34
C VAL A 663 -25.90 -13.48 9.73
N ASP A 664 -26.66 -13.99 8.76
CA ASP A 664 -27.83 -14.84 8.98
C ASP A 664 -27.45 -16.28 9.36
N VAL A 665 -26.32 -16.77 8.85
CA VAL A 665 -25.90 -18.18 8.94
C VAL A 665 -25.81 -18.71 10.37
N PRO A 666 -25.15 -18.05 11.35
CA PRO A 666 -25.15 -18.52 12.75
C PRO A 666 -26.57 -18.64 13.32
N GLY A 667 -27.42 -17.66 13.01
CA GLY A 667 -28.81 -17.65 13.42
C GLY A 667 -29.65 -18.76 12.77
N LEU A 668 -29.36 -19.13 11.52
CA LEU A 668 -30.00 -20.24 10.80
C LEU A 668 -29.56 -21.60 11.36
N VAL A 669 -28.26 -21.78 11.62
CA VAL A 669 -27.69 -23.01 12.20
C VAL A 669 -28.25 -23.25 13.60
N ALA A 670 -28.20 -22.25 14.49
CA ALA A 670 -28.78 -22.36 15.84
C ALA A 670 -30.29 -22.70 15.81
N ALA A 671 -31.05 -22.09 14.87
CA ALA A 671 -32.47 -22.40 14.70
C ALA A 671 -32.74 -23.80 14.11
N CYS A 672 -31.73 -24.47 13.54
CA CYS A 672 -31.79 -25.88 13.15
C CYS A 672 -31.36 -26.79 14.31
N SER A 673 -30.26 -26.48 15.01
CA SER A 673 -29.76 -27.25 16.16
C SER A 673 -30.75 -27.29 17.33
N ASN A 674 -31.54 -26.23 17.51
CA ASN A 674 -32.59 -26.16 18.55
C ASN A 674 -33.87 -26.96 18.18
N LEU A 675 -33.88 -27.72 17.08
CA LEU A 675 -34.94 -28.69 16.78
C LEU A 675 -34.60 -30.06 17.39
N PRO A 676 -35.59 -30.81 17.90
CA PRO A 676 -35.38 -32.18 18.36
C PRO A 676 -34.67 -33.04 17.32
N GLN A 677 -33.61 -33.74 17.72
CA GLN A 677 -32.78 -34.57 16.83
C GLN A 677 -33.62 -35.59 16.05
N SER A 678 -34.70 -36.11 16.62
CA SER A 678 -35.69 -36.99 15.95
C SER A 678 -36.30 -36.44 14.65
N LYS A 679 -36.14 -35.15 14.34
CA LYS A 679 -36.52 -34.56 13.04
C LYS A 679 -35.44 -34.73 11.97
N PHE A 680 -34.17 -34.61 12.33
CA PHE A 680 -33.02 -34.82 11.42
C PHE A 680 -32.68 -36.31 11.27
N PHE A 681 -32.66 -37.03 12.39
CA PHE A 681 -32.27 -38.43 12.50
C PHE A 681 -33.47 -39.38 12.27
N LEU A 682 -33.20 -40.59 11.78
CA LEU A 682 -34.09 -41.74 11.95
C LEU A 682 -33.70 -42.48 13.25
N PRO A 683 -34.52 -43.40 13.78
CA PRO A 683 -34.06 -44.32 14.82
C PRO A 683 -32.92 -45.18 14.24
N LEU A 684 -31.68 -44.87 14.61
CA LEU A 684 -30.49 -45.64 14.22
C LEU A 684 -30.32 -46.78 15.22
N THR A 685 -30.46 -48.02 14.75
CA THR A 685 -30.30 -49.24 15.56
C THR A 685 -28.86 -49.72 15.51
N GLY A 686 -27.93 -48.87 15.93
CA GLY A 686 -26.49 -49.06 15.89
C GLY A 686 -25.77 -47.80 16.37
N SER A 687 -24.47 -47.90 16.69
CA SER A 687 -23.65 -46.80 17.23
C SER A 687 -23.71 -45.54 16.35
N ASP A 688 -23.94 -44.37 16.96
CA ASP A 688 -24.08 -43.07 16.28
C ASP A 688 -22.83 -42.57 15.53
N GLU A 689 -21.71 -43.30 15.61
CA GLU A 689 -20.43 -42.89 15.06
C GLU A 689 -20.23 -43.28 13.59
N MET A 690 -19.65 -42.37 12.81
CA MET A 690 -19.54 -42.48 11.36
C MET A 690 -18.12 -42.16 10.88
N THR A 691 -17.75 -42.68 9.72
CA THR A 691 -16.43 -42.42 9.12
C THR A 691 -16.41 -41.09 8.37
N LEU A 692 -15.20 -40.58 8.07
CA LEU A 692 -15.03 -39.43 7.18
C LEU A 692 -15.66 -39.65 5.79
N SER A 693 -15.69 -40.88 5.29
CA SER A 693 -16.27 -41.18 3.97
C SER A 693 -17.80 -41.00 3.98
N ASP A 694 -18.46 -41.49 5.03
CA ASP A 694 -19.91 -41.33 5.23
C ASP A 694 -20.30 -39.85 5.37
N PHE A 695 -19.53 -39.10 6.17
CA PHE A 695 -19.75 -37.68 6.37
C PHE A 695 -19.56 -36.88 5.07
N ASN A 696 -18.51 -37.15 4.30
CA ASN A 696 -18.30 -36.52 3.00
C ASN A 696 -19.42 -36.89 2.01
N TRP A 697 -19.91 -38.14 2.00
CA TRP A 697 -21.03 -38.57 1.16
C TRP A 697 -22.34 -37.83 1.50
N ILE A 698 -22.70 -37.80 2.80
CA ILE A 698 -23.93 -37.15 3.29
C ILE A 698 -23.89 -35.66 3.03
N ALA A 699 -22.78 -35.00 3.35
CA ALA A 699 -22.66 -33.57 3.18
C ALA A 699 -22.71 -33.16 1.71
N ARG A 700 -22.05 -33.90 0.81
CA ARG A 700 -22.09 -33.64 -0.64
C ARG A 700 -23.51 -33.81 -1.21
N ASN A 701 -24.24 -34.85 -0.77
CA ASN A 701 -25.66 -35.03 -1.12
C ASN A 701 -26.56 -33.92 -0.57
N TYR A 702 -26.40 -33.57 0.70
CA TYR A 702 -27.21 -32.53 1.35
C TYR A 702 -26.96 -31.17 0.72
N ALA A 703 -25.70 -30.78 0.53
CA ALA A 703 -25.29 -29.53 -0.09
C ALA A 703 -25.89 -29.36 -1.49
N TYR A 704 -25.69 -30.34 -2.38
CA TYR A 704 -26.25 -30.31 -3.74
C TYR A 704 -27.77 -30.17 -3.74
N ARG A 705 -28.48 -30.97 -2.93
CA ARG A 705 -29.95 -30.93 -2.83
C ARG A 705 -30.45 -29.62 -2.21
N PHE A 706 -29.69 -29.02 -1.28
CA PHE A 706 -30.01 -27.76 -0.62
C PHE A 706 -29.85 -26.57 -1.56
N TRP A 707 -28.70 -26.47 -2.24
CA TRP A 707 -28.41 -25.41 -3.20
C TRP A 707 -29.32 -25.47 -4.41
N LEU A 708 -29.44 -26.64 -5.07
CA LEU A 708 -30.30 -26.81 -6.25
C LEU A 708 -31.76 -26.43 -5.94
N LYS A 709 -32.28 -26.78 -4.75
CA LYS A 709 -33.65 -26.44 -4.37
C LYS A 709 -33.85 -24.95 -4.04
N HIS A 710 -32.89 -24.29 -3.40
CA HIS A 710 -33.01 -22.85 -3.14
C HIS A 710 -32.75 -22.02 -4.40
N PHE A 711 -31.83 -22.44 -5.28
CA PHE A 711 -31.59 -21.81 -6.57
C PHE A 711 -32.86 -21.78 -7.43
N ASN A 712 -33.49 -22.95 -7.68
CA ASN A 712 -34.71 -23.07 -8.48
C ASN A 712 -35.98 -22.44 -7.84
N LEU A 713 -35.98 -22.18 -6.53
CA LEU A 713 -37.10 -21.53 -5.85
C LEU A 713 -36.93 -20.01 -5.72
N TYR A 714 -35.69 -19.51 -5.68
CA TYR A 714 -35.37 -18.15 -5.27
C TYR A 714 -34.42 -17.46 -6.28
N VAL A 715 -33.16 -17.90 -6.37
CA VAL A 715 -32.11 -17.26 -7.20
C VAL A 715 -32.50 -17.19 -8.68
N SER A 716 -32.94 -18.31 -9.26
CA SER A 716 -33.34 -18.40 -10.68
C SER A 716 -34.63 -17.63 -11.02
N LYS A 717 -35.19 -16.90 -10.04
CA LYS A 717 -36.40 -16.06 -10.16
C LYS A 717 -36.15 -14.63 -9.67
N GLY A 718 -34.90 -14.27 -9.37
CA GLY A 718 -34.51 -12.95 -8.86
C GLY A 718 -35.00 -12.66 -7.44
N ILE A 719 -35.35 -13.68 -6.66
CA ILE A 719 -35.81 -13.53 -5.28
C ILE A 719 -34.64 -13.80 -4.33
N TYR A 720 -34.16 -12.76 -3.65
CA TYR A 720 -32.99 -12.84 -2.76
C TYR A 720 -33.33 -12.77 -1.26
N THR A 721 -34.62 -12.80 -0.90
CA THR A 721 -35.09 -12.77 0.50
C THR A 721 -35.98 -13.96 0.81
N VAL A 722 -35.70 -14.65 1.92
CA VAL A 722 -36.43 -15.86 2.35
C VAL A 722 -36.78 -15.78 3.83
N GLN A 723 -37.93 -16.32 4.22
CA GLN A 723 -38.31 -16.38 5.64
C GLN A 723 -37.47 -17.44 6.36
N LYS A 724 -36.84 -17.10 7.49
CA LYS A 724 -36.00 -18.01 8.30
C LYS A 724 -36.66 -19.37 8.57
N ARG A 725 -37.96 -19.37 8.89
CA ARG A 725 -38.78 -20.58 9.14
C ARG A 725 -38.94 -21.49 7.90
N LYS A 726 -38.84 -20.96 6.68
CA LYS A 726 -38.85 -21.74 5.43
C LYS A 726 -37.50 -22.42 5.22
N VAL A 727 -36.39 -21.70 5.40
CA VAL A 727 -35.02 -22.26 5.27
C VAL A 727 -34.77 -23.39 6.26
N VAL A 728 -35.06 -23.18 7.55
CA VAL A 728 -34.90 -24.19 8.61
C VAL A 728 -35.72 -25.46 8.33
N ARG A 729 -36.97 -25.33 7.87
CA ARG A 729 -37.80 -26.47 7.45
C ARG A 729 -37.26 -27.18 6.21
N CYS A 730 -36.74 -26.43 5.23
CA CYS A 730 -36.15 -26.98 4.01
C CYS A 730 -34.87 -27.77 4.32
N SER A 731 -33.97 -27.18 5.12
CA SER A 731 -32.77 -27.83 5.67
C SER A 731 -33.10 -29.17 6.32
N THR A 732 -33.97 -29.17 7.34
CA THR A 732 -34.35 -30.38 8.09
C THR A 732 -34.85 -31.50 7.18
N PHE A 733 -35.72 -31.17 6.22
CA PHE A 733 -36.27 -32.13 5.26
C PHE A 733 -35.20 -32.71 4.31
N LEU A 734 -34.35 -31.86 3.74
CA LEU A 734 -33.32 -32.29 2.78
C LEU A 734 -32.18 -33.06 3.46
N PHE A 735 -31.84 -32.71 4.70
CA PHE A 735 -30.86 -33.44 5.49
C PHE A 735 -31.36 -34.86 5.78
N ARG A 736 -32.61 -35.00 6.27
CA ARG A 736 -33.26 -36.30 6.51
C ARG A 736 -33.36 -37.15 5.23
N MET A 737 -33.64 -36.52 4.07
CA MET A 737 -33.64 -37.21 2.78
C MET A 737 -32.24 -37.72 2.39
N SER A 738 -31.19 -36.94 2.65
CA SER A 738 -29.81 -37.31 2.37
C SER A 738 -29.33 -38.45 3.29
N LEU A 739 -29.63 -38.36 4.59
CA LEU A 739 -29.35 -39.42 5.57
C LEU A 739 -30.09 -40.71 5.24
N LYS A 740 -31.38 -40.65 4.84
CA LYS A 740 -32.12 -41.83 4.36
C LYS A 740 -31.50 -42.43 3.10
N SER A 741 -31.00 -41.60 2.19
CA SER A 741 -30.34 -42.05 0.97
C SER A 741 -29.01 -42.76 1.26
N TRP A 742 -28.23 -42.26 2.22
CA TRP A 742 -27.01 -42.92 2.71
C TRP A 742 -27.33 -44.27 3.36
N LEU A 743 -28.31 -44.33 4.26
CA LEU A 743 -28.76 -45.58 4.89
C LEU A 743 -29.17 -46.64 3.85
N SER A 744 -29.81 -46.26 2.74
CA SER A 744 -30.11 -47.20 1.66
C SER A 744 -28.91 -47.66 0.82
N THR A 745 -27.73 -47.04 0.95
CA THR A 745 -26.48 -47.53 0.33
C THR A 745 -25.73 -48.54 1.20
N LEU A 746 -26.01 -48.59 2.50
CA LEU A 746 -25.40 -49.54 3.45
C LEU A 746 -26.09 -50.92 3.47
N ASP A 747 -27.35 -50.99 3.04
CA ASP A 747 -28.23 -52.16 3.15
C ASP A 747 -27.88 -53.24 2.09
N PRO A 748 -27.19 -54.35 2.45
CA PRO A 748 -26.61 -55.24 1.44
C PRO A 748 -27.66 -56.04 0.66
N LEU A 749 -28.81 -56.29 1.27
CA LEU A 749 -29.86 -57.18 0.78
C LEU A 749 -30.74 -56.58 -0.33
N LYS A 750 -30.49 -55.32 -0.73
CA LYS A 750 -31.19 -54.68 -1.86
C LYS A 750 -30.39 -54.68 -3.18
N LYS A 751 -29.14 -55.17 -3.19
CA LYS A 751 -28.30 -55.21 -4.41
C LYS A 751 -28.71 -56.27 -5.45
N THR A 752 -29.71 -57.10 -5.18
CA THR A 752 -30.10 -58.27 -6.00
C THR A 752 -31.40 -58.11 -6.81
N VAL A 753 -31.99 -56.91 -6.89
CA VAL A 753 -33.26 -56.69 -7.65
C VAL A 753 -33.19 -55.60 -8.74
N ASN A 754 -32.36 -54.56 -8.59
CA ASN A 754 -32.24 -53.45 -9.56
C ASN A 754 -30.92 -53.44 -10.38
N SER A 755 -30.12 -54.49 -10.32
CA SER A 755 -28.76 -54.55 -10.90
C SER A 755 -28.72 -54.75 -12.44
N THR A 756 -29.65 -54.16 -13.19
CA THR A 756 -29.72 -54.27 -14.67
C THR A 756 -30.19 -53.02 -15.43
N ASN A 757 -30.51 -51.89 -14.78
CA ASN A 757 -31.05 -50.71 -15.52
C ASN A 757 -30.49 -49.32 -15.13
N ASP A 758 -29.88 -49.13 -13.96
CA ASP A 758 -29.50 -47.76 -13.51
C ASP A 758 -28.08 -47.32 -13.93
N ASP A 759 -27.13 -48.24 -14.16
CA ASP A 759 -25.75 -47.89 -14.55
C ASP A 759 -25.60 -47.31 -15.97
N ALA A 760 -26.58 -47.51 -16.85
CA ALA A 760 -26.59 -46.91 -18.19
C ALA A 760 -26.90 -45.39 -18.14
N ASN A 761 -27.71 -44.96 -17.18
CA ASN A 761 -28.38 -43.65 -17.21
C ASN A 761 -27.47 -42.48 -16.78
N ILE A 762 -26.27 -42.76 -16.27
CA ILE A 762 -25.28 -41.75 -15.88
C ILE A 762 -24.27 -41.46 -17.01
N GLN A 763 -24.10 -42.37 -17.99
CA GLN A 763 -23.18 -42.14 -19.12
C GLN A 763 -23.86 -41.49 -20.33
N GLU A 764 -25.11 -41.87 -20.68
CA GLU A 764 -25.80 -41.29 -21.84
C GLU A 764 -26.13 -39.79 -21.68
N GLY A 765 -26.38 -39.32 -20.46
CA GLY A 765 -26.68 -37.91 -20.17
C GLY A 765 -25.59 -36.95 -20.65
N ASN A 766 -24.31 -37.33 -20.49
CA ASN A 766 -23.18 -36.52 -20.95
C ASN A 766 -23.07 -36.48 -22.48
N GLY A 767 -23.40 -37.58 -23.17
CA GLY A 767 -23.47 -37.64 -24.62
C GLY A 767 -24.57 -36.73 -25.19
N ALA A 768 -25.78 -36.81 -24.62
CA ALA A 768 -26.93 -36.00 -25.04
C ALA A 768 -26.71 -34.49 -24.80
N ALA A 769 -26.08 -34.11 -23.67
CA ALA A 769 -25.71 -32.72 -23.39
C ALA A 769 -24.70 -32.16 -24.39
N LEU A 770 -23.60 -32.90 -24.63
CA LEU A 770 -22.54 -32.47 -25.56
C LEU A 770 -23.05 -32.40 -27.01
N GLN A 771 -23.95 -33.30 -27.41
CA GLN A 771 -24.56 -33.28 -28.74
C GLN A 771 -25.58 -32.14 -28.90
N LYS A 772 -26.33 -31.77 -27.85
CA LYS A 772 -27.15 -30.54 -27.84
C LYS A 772 -26.27 -29.29 -27.96
N GLN A 773 -25.18 -29.20 -27.21
CA GLN A 773 -24.23 -28.08 -27.30
C GLN A 773 -23.65 -27.95 -28.72
N LYS A 774 -23.17 -29.05 -29.31
CA LYS A 774 -22.67 -29.06 -30.71
C LYS A 774 -23.75 -28.67 -31.73
N ASN A 775 -24.99 -29.12 -31.55
CA ASN A 775 -26.08 -28.77 -32.45
C ASN A 775 -26.57 -27.31 -32.28
N GLN A 776 -26.44 -26.74 -31.08
CA GLN A 776 -26.77 -25.34 -30.82
C GLN A 776 -25.66 -24.41 -31.34
N MET A 777 -24.37 -24.75 -31.15
CA MET A 777 -23.27 -24.06 -31.83
C MET A 777 -23.40 -24.12 -33.36
N LYS A 778 -23.80 -25.26 -33.94
CA LYS A 778 -24.07 -25.38 -35.38
C LYS A 778 -25.31 -24.62 -35.89
N ARG A 779 -26.22 -24.18 -35.02
CA ARG A 779 -27.32 -23.26 -35.37
C ARG A 779 -26.83 -21.83 -35.33
N ASN A 780 -26.26 -21.39 -34.20
CA ASN A 780 -25.70 -20.04 -34.06
C ASN A 780 -24.63 -19.72 -35.13
N ALA A 781 -23.86 -20.70 -35.58
CA ALA A 781 -22.88 -20.55 -36.68
C ALA A 781 -23.50 -20.51 -38.10
N LYS A 782 -24.78 -20.86 -38.26
CA LYS A 782 -25.53 -20.68 -39.52
C LYS A 782 -26.25 -19.34 -39.56
N ASP A 783 -26.81 -18.90 -38.43
CA ASP A 783 -27.56 -17.65 -38.34
C ASP A 783 -26.65 -16.42 -38.54
N HIS A 784 -25.33 -16.57 -38.35
CA HIS A 784 -24.30 -15.57 -38.64
C HIS A 784 -23.77 -15.54 -40.10
N ILE A 785 -24.37 -16.28 -41.04
CA ILE A 785 -23.97 -16.30 -42.46
C ILE A 785 -25.03 -15.64 -43.38
N HIS A 786 -26.13 -15.14 -42.81
CA HIS A 786 -27.19 -14.42 -43.55
C HIS A 786 -27.62 -13.09 -42.89
N HIS A 787 -26.67 -12.38 -42.27
CA HIS A 787 -26.83 -10.98 -41.88
C HIS A 787 -25.56 -10.18 -42.17
#